data_AF-A0A835WGF7-F1
#
_entry.id   AF-A0A835WGF7-F1
#
_cell.length_a   1.000
_cell.length_b   1.000
_cell.length_c   1.000
_cell.angle_alpha   90.00
_cell.angle_beta   90.00
_cell.angle_gamma   90.00
#
_symmetry.space_group_name_H-M   'P 1'
#
loop_
_entity.id
_entity.type
_entity.pdbx_description
1 polymer ?
#
loop_
_entity_poly.entity_id
_entity_poly.type
_entity_poly.pdbx_seq_one_letter_code
_entity_poly.pdbx_strand_id
1 'polypeptide(L)'
;MAASGENLAWFNVDTSVADFLRLLHAADCFPRGGLYSGYYAIQAAQRYERFWTAVLKEPAAGAAPLPPLDVAYTWLVHRQDPVGYKAALTALGVERRHPASEAQAFGFSVDRADRKAWKAAAGAHEQWPPPAPGSPYDADHEVLARGVPNYAMGLANSMGHFSRLLHTWLRPHFLDMKFLERAWERFTKFLRLHAAHPQEVLVPAADIALIWHTYLGLSDKYEEMCARVFSELPANQPALWRPDYLTLLPDQIPAAYGKTAALYTAAFGGVPYADPDTAWVGPEVPYPLAAPASPVAAFLGALDDNPKASEQAPAIARAAAKLGEGQPWVTAVVPRAGAHSLYLAWLASRRAEHYYEDATCGRCCWTSSAAVHAKALSTGVAAAVSCAYFLDLPVTAKHPYLKAITVRSGLWQPQHPAAGGAPANNGAAAHHQPPQPPPAFSPTDPERTLGPSQAHLLAGVSQLLGGGAGMAAAVVRGGKGGAAADVAPLWSILGAKGGADKAQAYYRVAWALAAATDVGRMQRAYQHRKHNARDDDHVYYYGTTDYYQANTLWYAYGADAYTFDDPRRNSSNGMIAVGGGGYDGGGGGWSGGDGGGGGWSGGDGGGGFSSGDGGGGGGGCGGGGGGGGCGGGGGGGGCGGGGGGGGD
;
A
#
# COMPACT_ATOMS: atom_id res chain seq x y z
N MET A 1 40.03 20.51 14.33
CA MET A 1 38.71 21.13 14.10
C MET A 1 38.72 21.68 12.69
N ALA A 2 38.20 20.92 11.72
CA ALA A 2 38.05 21.39 10.36
C ALA A 2 37.19 22.67 10.32
N ALA A 3 37.53 23.57 9.41
CA ALA A 3 36.84 24.84 9.23
C ALA A 3 35.33 24.64 9.03
N SER A 4 34.55 25.36 9.85
CA SER A 4 33.14 25.62 9.64
C SER A 4 32.98 26.40 8.32
N GLY A 5 32.62 25.75 7.21
CA GLY A 5 32.50 26.50 5.96
C GLY A 5 31.78 25.83 4.80
N GLU A 6 31.99 24.54 4.54
CA GLU A 6 31.24 23.91 3.45
C GLU A 6 29.82 23.59 3.91
N ASN A 7 28.92 24.50 3.59
CA ASN A 7 27.49 24.27 3.65
C ASN A 7 27.20 23.12 2.67
N LEU A 8 26.84 21.94 3.19
CA LEU A 8 26.38 20.83 2.35
C LEU A 8 25.20 21.35 1.55
N ALA A 9 25.41 21.53 0.25
CA ALA A 9 24.41 22.10 -0.63
C ALA A 9 23.08 21.36 -0.41
N TRP A 10 22.03 22.14 -0.18
CA TRP A 10 20.66 21.64 -0.18
C TRP A 10 20.42 20.98 -1.54
N PHE A 11 20.39 19.66 -1.55
CA PHE A 11 19.92 18.87 -2.68
C PHE A 11 18.40 19.00 -2.79
N ASN A 12 17.76 18.52 -3.86
CA ASN A 12 16.30 18.46 -3.98
C ASN A 12 15.69 17.43 -3.00
N VAL A 13 15.95 17.61 -1.70
CA VAL A 13 15.51 16.74 -0.61
C VAL A 13 14.01 16.65 -0.60
N ASP A 14 13.33 17.73 -0.96
CA ASP A 14 11.89 17.87 -1.03
C ASP A 14 11.23 16.89 -2.03
N THR A 15 11.77 16.70 -3.23
CA THR A 15 11.24 15.68 -4.17
C THR A 15 11.54 14.27 -3.69
N SER A 16 12.77 14.03 -3.24
CA SER A 16 13.20 12.71 -2.74
C SER A 16 12.42 12.27 -1.49
N VAL A 17 12.13 13.18 -0.55
CA VAL A 17 11.31 12.93 0.65
C VAL A 17 9.88 12.59 0.26
N ALA A 18 9.28 13.35 -0.67
CA ALA A 18 7.93 13.02 -1.15
C ALA A 18 7.88 11.64 -1.79
N ASP A 19 8.84 11.29 -2.64
CA ASP A 19 8.89 9.97 -3.30
C ASP A 19 9.15 8.83 -2.31
N PHE A 20 10.02 9.04 -1.32
CA PHE A 20 10.23 8.11 -0.23
C PHE A 20 8.93 7.86 0.56
N LEU A 21 8.23 8.93 0.97
CA LEU A 21 6.96 8.81 1.68
C LEU A 21 5.88 8.14 0.80
N ARG A 22 5.82 8.42 -0.51
CA ARG A 22 4.90 7.73 -1.44
C ARG A 22 5.10 6.22 -1.45
N LEU A 23 6.35 5.75 -1.51
CA LEU A 23 6.66 4.33 -1.43
C LEU A 23 6.20 3.73 -0.10
N LEU A 24 6.45 4.42 1.02
CA LEU A 24 6.02 3.95 2.34
C LEU A 24 4.48 3.92 2.47
N HIS A 25 3.78 4.94 1.96
CA HIS A 25 2.31 4.95 1.91
C HIS A 25 1.78 3.75 1.11
N ALA A 26 2.36 3.48 -0.06
CA ALA A 26 1.94 2.34 -0.89
C ALA A 26 2.20 1.00 -0.19
N ALA A 27 3.33 0.87 0.53
CA ALA A 27 3.63 -0.31 1.33
C ALA A 27 2.65 -0.50 2.51
N ASP A 28 2.25 0.58 3.18
CA ASP A 28 1.20 0.54 4.20
C ASP A 28 -0.17 0.23 3.59
N CYS A 29 -0.45 0.56 2.32
CA CYS A 29 -1.72 0.25 1.68
C CYS A 29 -1.83 -1.19 1.18
N PHE A 30 -0.76 -1.98 1.27
CA PHE A 30 -0.76 -3.35 0.79
C PHE A 30 -1.72 -4.23 1.64
N PRO A 31 -2.46 -5.19 1.05
CA PRO A 31 -3.40 -6.03 1.79
C PRO A 31 -2.73 -6.93 2.83
N ARG A 32 -3.53 -7.49 3.74
CA ARG A 32 -3.14 -8.39 4.85
C ARG A 32 -2.12 -7.76 5.79
N GLY A 33 -2.42 -6.58 6.28
CA GLY A 33 -1.57 -5.87 7.23
C GLY A 33 -0.46 -5.00 6.62
N GLY A 34 -0.20 -5.12 5.31
CA GLY A 34 0.84 -4.34 4.62
C GLY A 34 2.00 -5.20 4.18
N LEU A 35 3.03 -4.58 3.61
CA LEU A 35 4.27 -5.29 3.25
C LEU A 35 5.24 -5.50 4.42
N TYR A 36 4.87 -5.08 5.63
CA TYR A 36 5.79 -4.97 6.76
C TYR A 36 6.15 -6.30 7.43
N SER A 37 5.29 -7.32 7.35
CA SER A 37 5.54 -8.64 7.93
C SER A 37 4.64 -9.71 7.29
N GLY A 38 4.66 -10.93 7.82
CA GLY A 38 3.85 -12.04 7.35
C GLY A 38 4.36 -12.65 6.05
N TYR A 39 3.52 -13.49 5.45
CA TYR A 39 3.83 -14.23 4.22
C TYR A 39 4.31 -13.32 3.08
N TYR A 40 3.69 -12.15 2.89
CA TYR A 40 4.05 -11.28 1.77
C TYR A 40 5.38 -10.55 1.99
N ALA A 41 5.82 -10.33 3.23
CA ALA A 41 7.16 -9.79 3.48
C ALA A 41 8.25 -10.79 3.01
N ILE A 42 8.12 -12.08 3.35
CA ILE A 42 9.08 -13.08 2.88
C ILE A 42 8.99 -13.31 1.37
N GLN A 43 7.78 -13.31 0.79
CA GLN A 43 7.60 -13.41 -0.66
C GLN A 43 8.27 -12.25 -1.38
N ALA A 44 8.08 -11.01 -0.90
CA ALA A 44 8.69 -9.81 -1.46
C ALA A 44 10.23 -9.88 -1.39
N ALA A 45 10.76 -10.29 -0.24
CA ALA A 45 12.19 -10.43 -0.03
C ALA A 45 12.83 -11.50 -0.93
N GLN A 46 12.17 -12.64 -1.12
CA GLN A 46 12.59 -13.67 -2.06
C GLN A 46 12.56 -13.18 -3.51
N ARG A 47 11.48 -12.50 -3.92
CA ARG A 47 11.34 -11.94 -5.27
C ARG A 47 12.41 -10.91 -5.57
N TYR A 48 12.74 -10.06 -4.60
CA TYR A 48 13.85 -9.12 -4.69
C TYR A 48 15.19 -9.85 -4.86
N GLU A 49 15.53 -10.77 -3.95
CA GLU A 49 16.81 -11.48 -3.98
C GLU A 49 17.01 -12.26 -5.27
N ARG A 50 15.98 -12.96 -5.76
CA ARG A 50 16.08 -13.89 -6.88
C ARG A 50 15.96 -13.25 -8.25
N PHE A 51 15.06 -12.27 -8.40
CA PHE A 51 14.69 -11.74 -9.71
C PHE A 51 15.18 -10.32 -9.91
N TRP A 52 15.01 -9.45 -8.90
CA TRP A 52 15.38 -8.05 -9.07
C TRP A 52 16.89 -7.84 -9.12
N THR A 53 17.66 -8.58 -8.33
CA THR A 53 19.13 -8.53 -8.41
C THR A 53 19.63 -8.93 -9.80
N ALA A 54 18.96 -9.86 -10.48
CA ALA A 54 19.27 -10.22 -11.87
C ALA A 54 18.93 -9.08 -12.84
N VAL A 55 17.82 -8.37 -12.65
CA VAL A 55 17.51 -7.15 -13.42
C VAL A 55 18.59 -6.09 -13.25
N LEU A 56 19.16 -5.94 -12.04
CA LEU A 56 20.22 -4.97 -11.76
C LEU A 56 21.58 -5.33 -12.38
N LYS A 57 21.82 -6.61 -12.72
CA LYS A 57 23.05 -7.04 -13.42
C LYS A 57 23.08 -6.60 -14.87
N GLU A 58 21.91 -6.56 -15.50
CA GLU A 58 21.80 -6.24 -16.91
C GLU A 58 21.97 -4.74 -17.13
N PRO A 59 22.84 -4.30 -18.05
CA PRO A 59 22.94 -2.88 -18.40
C PRO A 59 21.61 -2.41 -19.00
N ALA A 60 20.95 -1.48 -18.31
CA ALA A 60 19.70 -0.91 -18.79
C ALA A 60 19.92 -0.14 -20.11
N ALA A 61 19.36 -0.63 -21.21
CA ALA A 61 19.25 0.13 -22.45
C ALA A 61 18.08 1.13 -22.35
N GLY A 62 18.39 2.39 -22.06
CA GLY A 62 17.39 3.46 -21.90
C GLY A 62 17.09 3.80 -20.44
N ALA A 63 15.84 4.17 -20.15
CA ALA A 63 15.40 4.48 -18.79
C ALA A 63 15.53 3.25 -17.88
N ALA A 64 16.01 3.46 -16.65
CA ALA A 64 16.21 2.36 -15.70
C ALA A 64 14.84 1.78 -15.29
N PRO A 65 14.66 0.45 -15.32
CA PRO A 65 13.38 -0.17 -15.02
C PRO A 65 12.99 0.06 -13.56
N LEU A 66 11.69 0.19 -13.32
CA LEU A 66 11.11 0.26 -11.98
C LEU A 66 10.63 -1.13 -11.50
N PRO A 67 10.91 -1.52 -10.25
CA PRO A 67 10.41 -2.77 -9.68
C PRO A 67 8.89 -2.72 -9.39
N PRO A 68 8.22 -3.87 -9.26
CA PRO A 68 6.89 -3.89 -8.63
C PRO A 68 6.97 -3.44 -7.16
N LEU A 69 5.85 -2.97 -6.60
CA LEU A 69 5.79 -2.33 -5.28
C LEU A 69 6.46 -3.14 -4.16
N ASP A 70 6.20 -4.44 -4.08
CA ASP A 70 6.73 -5.30 -3.02
C ASP A 70 8.25 -5.46 -3.08
N VAL A 71 8.78 -5.59 -4.30
CA VAL A 71 10.22 -5.63 -4.58
C VAL A 71 10.86 -4.26 -4.36
N ALA A 72 10.20 -3.17 -4.77
CA ALA A 72 10.68 -1.80 -4.57
C ALA A 72 10.89 -1.50 -3.09
N TYR A 73 9.90 -1.87 -2.27
CA TYR A 73 9.94 -1.68 -0.84
C TYR A 73 11.04 -2.54 -0.18
N THR A 74 11.16 -3.82 -0.56
CA THR A 74 12.26 -4.68 -0.06
C THR A 74 13.64 -4.12 -0.45
N TRP A 75 13.77 -3.62 -1.68
CA TRP A 75 15.02 -3.02 -2.15
C TRP A 75 15.37 -1.74 -1.39
N LEU A 76 14.38 -0.92 -1.04
CA LEU A 76 14.57 0.21 -0.13
C LEU A 76 15.10 -0.26 1.24
N VAL A 77 14.49 -1.31 1.82
CA VAL A 77 14.90 -1.86 3.12
C VAL A 77 16.34 -2.36 3.11
N HIS A 78 16.76 -3.06 2.05
CA HIS A 78 18.14 -3.54 1.95
C HIS A 78 19.15 -2.39 1.92
N ARG A 79 18.83 -1.28 1.26
CA ARG A 79 19.69 -0.08 1.18
C ARG A 79 19.84 0.67 2.51
N GLN A 80 19.06 0.33 3.54
CA GLN A 80 19.19 0.92 4.88
C GLN A 80 20.37 0.37 5.66
N ASP A 81 20.93 -0.76 5.24
CA ASP A 81 22.25 -1.22 5.65
C ASP A 81 23.22 -1.02 4.47
N PRO A 82 23.84 0.17 4.33
CA PRO A 82 24.65 0.48 3.15
C PRO A 82 25.87 -0.45 3.02
N VAL A 83 26.42 -0.92 4.15
CA VAL A 83 27.55 -1.86 4.16
C VAL A 83 27.10 -3.26 3.73
N GLY A 84 26.02 -3.78 4.33
CA GLY A 84 25.44 -5.07 3.96
C GLY A 84 24.96 -5.11 2.51
N TYR A 85 24.28 -4.06 2.07
CA TYR A 85 23.82 -3.86 0.69
C TYR A 85 24.95 -3.97 -0.32
N LYS A 86 26.03 -3.22 -0.08
CA LYS A 86 27.21 -3.21 -0.93
C LYS A 86 27.87 -4.58 -0.97
N ALA A 87 28.08 -5.21 0.18
CA ALA A 87 28.68 -6.54 0.26
C ALA A 87 27.85 -7.59 -0.49
N ALA A 88 26.52 -7.60 -0.29
CA ALA A 88 25.60 -8.54 -0.94
C ALA A 88 25.58 -8.36 -2.46
N LEU A 89 25.48 -7.12 -2.96
CA LEU A 89 25.48 -6.86 -4.39
C LEU A 89 26.83 -7.16 -5.06
N THR A 90 27.94 -6.92 -4.37
CA THR A 90 29.27 -7.35 -4.83
C THR A 90 29.38 -8.87 -4.90
N ALA A 91 28.94 -9.60 -3.88
CA ALA A 91 28.94 -11.07 -3.88
C ALA A 91 28.09 -11.65 -5.02
N LEU A 92 27.02 -10.95 -5.41
CA LEU A 92 26.17 -11.32 -6.54
C LEU A 92 26.75 -10.90 -7.90
N GLY A 93 27.84 -10.13 -7.96
CA GLY A 93 28.41 -9.62 -9.22
C GLY A 93 27.58 -8.52 -9.88
N VAL A 94 26.86 -7.71 -9.09
CA VAL A 94 26.09 -6.56 -9.59
C VAL A 94 27.00 -5.34 -9.67
N GLU A 95 27.41 -4.95 -10.88
CA GLU A 95 28.31 -3.80 -11.09
C GLU A 95 27.63 -2.47 -10.79
N ARG A 96 26.43 -2.23 -11.37
CA ARG A 96 25.64 -1.03 -11.09
C ARG A 96 24.71 -1.29 -9.90
N ARG A 97 25.30 -1.22 -8.71
CA ARG A 97 24.60 -1.53 -7.47
C ARG A 97 23.64 -0.43 -7.00
N HIS A 98 23.84 0.83 -7.35
CA HIS A 98 22.99 1.93 -6.87
C HIS A 98 21.83 2.21 -7.84
N PRO A 99 20.72 2.79 -7.35
CA PRO A 99 19.70 3.33 -8.24
C PRO A 99 20.32 4.29 -9.26
N ALA A 100 19.86 4.24 -10.50
CA ALA A 100 20.35 5.11 -11.57
C ALA A 100 19.83 6.56 -11.45
N SER A 101 18.79 6.79 -10.66
CA SER A 101 18.17 8.09 -10.42
C SER A 101 17.33 8.08 -9.13
N GLU A 102 16.98 9.27 -8.63
CA GLU A 102 16.01 9.44 -7.53
C GLU A 102 14.67 8.75 -7.85
N ALA A 103 14.20 8.88 -9.09
CA ALA A 103 12.97 8.24 -9.54
C ALA A 103 13.04 6.72 -9.47
N GLN A 104 14.20 6.10 -9.75
CA GLN A 104 14.37 4.67 -9.56
C GLN A 104 14.54 4.29 -8.08
N ALA A 105 15.11 5.18 -7.27
CA ALA A 105 15.39 4.90 -5.87
C ALA A 105 14.11 4.65 -5.06
N PHE A 106 13.01 5.33 -5.37
CA PHE A 106 11.74 5.17 -4.66
C PHE A 106 10.56 4.79 -5.56
N GLY A 107 10.75 4.83 -6.88
CA GLY A 107 9.71 4.48 -7.84
C GLY A 107 9.40 2.99 -7.89
N PHE A 108 8.17 2.71 -8.28
CA PHE A 108 7.66 1.37 -8.50
C PHE A 108 6.57 1.41 -9.56
N SER A 109 6.42 0.30 -10.27
CA SER A 109 5.59 0.24 -11.45
C SER A 109 5.20 -1.18 -11.82
N VAL A 110 4.08 -1.27 -12.52
CA VAL A 110 3.55 -2.47 -13.18
C VAL A 110 3.29 -2.19 -14.68
N ASP A 111 3.79 -1.05 -15.15
CA ASP A 111 3.66 -0.56 -16.52
C ASP A 111 4.38 -1.51 -17.50
N ARG A 112 3.94 -1.48 -18.76
CA ARG A 112 4.45 -2.37 -19.81
C ARG A 112 5.97 -2.26 -20.03
N ALA A 113 6.53 -1.05 -19.94
CA ALA A 113 7.94 -0.81 -20.15
C ALA A 113 8.81 -1.55 -19.11
N ASP A 114 8.44 -1.44 -17.83
CA ASP A 114 9.15 -2.07 -16.72
C ASP A 114 8.95 -3.60 -16.70
N ARG A 115 7.79 -4.07 -17.15
CA ARG A 115 7.46 -5.51 -17.24
C ARG A 115 8.41 -6.29 -18.13
N LYS A 116 8.98 -5.66 -19.17
CA LYS A 116 9.91 -6.33 -20.08
C LYS A 116 11.16 -6.81 -19.33
N ALA A 117 11.73 -5.94 -18.48
CA ALA A 117 12.90 -6.27 -17.68
C ALA A 117 12.57 -7.36 -16.64
N TRP A 118 11.43 -7.22 -15.96
CA TRP A 118 10.95 -8.24 -15.02
C TRP A 118 10.78 -9.60 -15.69
N LYS A 119 10.10 -9.67 -16.84
CA LYS A 119 9.84 -10.93 -17.56
C LYS A 119 11.13 -11.60 -18.03
N ALA A 120 12.14 -10.82 -18.40
CA ALA A 120 13.45 -11.37 -18.78
C ALA A 120 14.13 -12.08 -17.60
N ALA A 121 14.06 -11.52 -16.39
CA ALA A 121 14.67 -12.11 -15.19
C ALA A 121 13.81 -13.19 -14.51
N ALA A 122 12.51 -12.99 -14.45
CA ALA A 122 11.58 -13.80 -13.66
C ALA A 122 10.76 -14.79 -14.51
N GLY A 123 10.86 -14.76 -15.84
CA GLY A 123 10.18 -15.71 -16.73
C GLY A 123 8.65 -15.69 -16.57
N ALA A 124 8.08 -16.83 -16.13
CA ALA A 124 6.64 -16.99 -15.93
C ALA A 124 6.12 -16.41 -14.61
N HIS A 125 7.00 -15.96 -13.71
CA HIS A 125 6.59 -15.30 -12.48
C HIS A 125 5.91 -13.97 -12.78
N GLU A 126 4.69 -13.81 -12.29
CA GLU A 126 3.94 -12.56 -12.42
C GLU A 126 4.71 -11.39 -11.79
N GLN A 127 4.66 -10.22 -12.44
CA GLN A 127 5.18 -8.98 -11.89
C GLN A 127 4.27 -8.45 -10.79
N TRP A 128 2.96 -8.55 -11.00
CA TRP A 128 1.94 -8.12 -10.07
C TRP A 128 0.62 -8.84 -10.36
N PRO A 129 -0.16 -9.21 -9.33
CA PRO A 129 0.18 -9.22 -7.89
C PRO A 129 1.30 -10.21 -7.53
N PRO A 130 1.89 -10.15 -6.33
CA PRO A 130 2.81 -11.20 -5.86
C PRO A 130 2.09 -12.55 -5.76
N PRO A 131 2.79 -13.69 -5.88
CA PRO A 131 2.20 -15.02 -5.76
C PRO A 131 1.44 -15.24 -4.45
N ALA A 132 0.23 -15.78 -4.54
CA ALA A 132 -0.57 -16.14 -3.37
C ALA A 132 0.02 -17.37 -2.66
N PRO A 133 -0.18 -17.53 -1.34
CA PRO A 133 0.13 -18.78 -0.66
C PRO A 133 -0.59 -19.96 -1.32
N GLY A 134 0.14 -21.04 -1.62
CA GLY A 134 -0.37 -22.24 -2.27
C GLY A 134 -0.37 -22.18 -3.80
N SER A 135 0.01 -21.05 -4.40
CA SER A 135 0.19 -20.95 -5.85
C SER A 135 1.46 -21.68 -6.32
N PRO A 136 1.59 -22.01 -7.62
CA PRO A 136 2.79 -22.67 -8.17
C PRO A 136 4.10 -21.88 -8.05
N TYR A 137 4.01 -20.60 -7.66
CA TYR A 137 5.14 -19.67 -7.53
C TYR A 137 5.24 -19.08 -6.11
N ASP A 138 4.59 -19.72 -5.15
CA ASP A 138 4.59 -19.31 -3.75
C ASP A 138 5.98 -19.51 -3.09
N ALA A 139 6.19 -18.95 -1.90
CA ALA A 139 7.48 -18.96 -1.23
C ALA A 139 8.00 -20.39 -0.95
N ASP A 140 7.09 -21.33 -0.73
CA ASP A 140 7.38 -22.74 -0.45
C ASP A 140 7.90 -23.47 -1.71
N HIS A 141 7.20 -23.30 -2.84
CA HIS A 141 7.62 -23.83 -4.14
C HIS A 141 8.96 -23.24 -4.58
N GLU A 142 9.15 -21.95 -4.36
CA GLU A 142 10.41 -21.28 -4.69
C GLU A 142 11.59 -21.87 -3.90
N VAL A 143 11.42 -22.17 -2.62
CA VAL A 143 12.46 -22.85 -1.84
C VAL A 143 12.74 -24.25 -2.37
N LEU A 144 11.70 -25.01 -2.72
CA LEU A 144 11.87 -26.34 -3.31
C LEU A 144 12.62 -26.30 -4.64
N ALA A 145 12.30 -25.34 -5.51
CA ALA A 145 12.85 -25.25 -6.85
C ALA A 145 14.29 -24.72 -6.89
N ARG A 146 14.67 -23.81 -5.98
CA ARG A 146 15.96 -23.09 -6.05
C ARG A 146 16.77 -23.06 -4.75
N GLY A 147 16.30 -23.72 -3.69
CA GLY A 147 16.94 -23.71 -2.38
C GLY A 147 16.56 -22.50 -1.51
N VAL A 148 17.10 -22.45 -0.30
CA VAL A 148 16.84 -21.38 0.68
C VAL A 148 17.51 -20.07 0.22
N PRO A 149 16.84 -18.92 0.25
CA PRO A 149 17.45 -17.62 -0.05
C PRO A 149 18.52 -17.24 0.98
N ASN A 150 19.54 -16.50 0.56
CA ASN A 150 20.71 -16.15 1.37
C ASN A 150 20.39 -15.09 2.44
N TYR A 151 19.63 -14.06 2.09
CA TYR A 151 19.40 -12.90 2.98
C TYR A 151 17.94 -12.42 3.04
N ALA A 152 17.04 -13.01 2.25
CA ALA A 152 15.62 -12.64 2.25
C ALA A 152 14.97 -12.68 3.64
N MET A 153 15.33 -13.63 4.51
CA MET A 153 14.76 -13.72 5.88
C MET A 153 15.13 -12.51 6.75
N GLY A 154 16.40 -12.09 6.70
CA GLY A 154 16.87 -10.90 7.43
C GLY A 154 16.21 -9.61 6.93
N LEU A 155 16.00 -9.52 5.61
CA LEU A 155 15.25 -8.40 5.02
C LEU A 155 13.79 -8.41 5.47
N ALA A 156 13.11 -9.56 5.39
CA ALA A 156 11.71 -9.69 5.82
C ALA A 156 11.51 -9.28 7.29
N ASN A 157 12.45 -9.62 8.18
CA ASN A 157 12.43 -9.18 9.56
C ASN A 157 12.60 -7.66 9.72
N SER A 158 13.38 -7.03 8.85
CA SER A 158 13.69 -5.59 8.92
C SER A 158 12.61 -4.70 8.32
N MET A 159 11.73 -5.26 7.46
CA MET A 159 10.63 -4.52 6.82
C MET A 159 9.69 -3.87 7.86
N GLY A 160 9.48 -4.53 9.01
CA GLY A 160 8.60 -4.02 10.07
C GLY A 160 8.93 -2.62 10.59
N HIS A 161 10.20 -2.18 10.50
CA HIS A 161 10.66 -0.93 11.10
C HIS A 161 9.99 0.31 10.49
N PHE A 162 9.75 0.33 9.18
CA PHE A 162 9.24 1.52 8.49
C PHE A 162 7.78 1.84 8.77
N SER A 163 6.98 0.88 9.23
CA SER A 163 5.60 1.16 9.66
C SER A 163 5.59 2.16 10.83
N ARG A 164 6.47 1.93 11.82
CA ARG A 164 6.62 2.78 13.01
C ARG A 164 7.16 4.15 12.65
N LEU A 165 8.10 4.20 11.71
CA LEU A 165 8.67 5.48 11.24
C LEU A 165 7.61 6.28 10.47
N LEU A 166 6.96 5.65 9.48
CA LEU A 166 5.91 6.28 8.68
C LEU A 166 4.79 6.83 9.56
N HIS A 167 4.39 6.09 10.60
CA HIS A 167 3.34 6.51 11.54
C HIS A 167 3.54 7.96 12.00
N THR A 168 4.75 8.29 12.49
CA THR A 168 5.08 9.66 12.92
C THR A 168 5.09 10.66 11.76
N TRP A 169 5.54 10.23 10.58
CA TRP A 169 5.67 11.06 9.38
C TRP A 169 4.35 11.31 8.64
N LEU A 170 3.24 10.70 9.08
CA LEU A 170 1.90 11.03 8.58
C LEU A 170 1.42 12.43 9.01
N ARG A 171 2.10 13.06 9.97
CA ARG A 171 1.80 14.44 10.37
C ARG A 171 2.14 15.41 9.22
N PRO A 172 1.24 16.34 8.84
CA PRO A 172 1.40 17.16 7.64
C PRO A 172 2.68 17.99 7.55
N HIS A 173 3.26 18.41 8.67
CA HIS A 173 4.46 19.25 8.66
C HIS A 173 5.72 18.53 8.14
N PHE A 174 5.75 17.19 8.10
CA PHE A 174 6.83 16.46 7.40
C PHE A 174 6.78 16.62 5.87
N LEU A 175 5.71 17.21 5.34
CA LEU A 175 5.60 17.66 3.95
C LEU A 175 5.70 19.19 3.85
N ASP A 176 6.12 19.90 4.90
CA ASP A 176 6.35 21.34 4.84
C ASP A 176 7.77 21.68 4.39
N MET A 177 7.91 22.56 3.39
CA MET A 177 9.21 22.96 2.87
C MET A 177 10.14 23.53 3.95
N LYS A 178 9.65 24.46 4.79
CA LYS A 178 10.46 25.11 5.82
C LYS A 178 10.82 24.15 6.95
N PHE A 179 9.94 23.19 7.23
CA PHE A 179 10.23 22.14 8.20
C PHE A 179 11.34 21.22 7.69
N LEU A 180 11.32 20.83 6.41
CA LEU A 180 12.37 20.02 5.81
C LEU A 180 13.71 20.77 5.73
N GLU A 181 13.70 22.06 5.40
CA GLU A 181 14.88 22.95 5.47
C GLU A 181 15.54 22.87 6.85
N ARG A 182 14.74 23.02 7.91
CA ARG A 182 15.19 22.88 9.29
C ARG A 182 15.69 21.46 9.61
N ALA A 183 15.00 20.43 9.12
CA ALA A 183 15.34 19.03 9.36
C ALA A 183 16.72 18.67 8.77
N TRP A 184 17.06 19.21 7.59
CA TRP A 184 18.37 19.04 6.97
C TRP A 184 19.50 19.68 7.78
N GLU A 185 19.31 20.90 8.26
CA GLU A 185 20.30 21.55 9.13
C GLU A 185 20.55 20.73 10.40
N ARG A 186 19.48 20.15 10.97
CA ARG A 186 19.58 19.27 12.13
C ARG A 186 20.24 17.94 11.79
N PHE A 187 19.96 17.38 10.62
CA PHE A 187 20.58 16.15 10.13
C PHE A 187 22.08 16.29 9.88
N THR A 188 22.52 17.38 9.25
CA THR A 188 23.97 17.63 9.04
C THR A 188 24.72 17.78 10.36
N LYS A 189 24.13 18.44 11.35
CA LYS A 189 24.64 18.50 12.74
C LYS A 189 24.67 17.11 13.38
N PHE A 190 23.64 16.31 13.18
CA PHE A 190 23.56 14.94 13.69
C PHE A 190 24.65 14.03 13.12
N LEU A 191 24.97 14.14 11.82
CA LEU A 191 26.10 13.40 11.22
C LEU A 191 27.44 13.80 11.84
N ARG A 192 27.67 15.10 12.08
CA ARG A 192 28.88 15.56 12.79
C ARG A 192 28.93 15.01 14.22
N LEU A 193 27.79 14.88 14.88
CA LEU A 193 27.69 14.27 16.21
C LEU A 193 28.09 12.78 16.16
N HIS A 194 27.66 12.03 15.14
CA HIS A 194 28.10 10.65 14.92
C HIS A 194 29.63 10.53 14.77
N ALA A 195 30.25 11.40 13.96
CA ALA A 195 31.71 11.41 13.82
C ALA A 195 32.45 11.76 15.12
N ALA A 196 31.90 12.65 15.93
CA ALA A 196 32.48 13.03 17.22
C ALA A 196 32.32 11.93 18.28
N HIS A 197 31.29 11.09 18.15
CA HIS A 197 30.93 10.06 19.14
C HIS A 197 30.72 8.68 18.48
N PRO A 198 31.74 8.11 17.81
CA PRO A 198 31.57 6.90 17.00
C PRO A 198 31.25 5.63 17.80
N GLN A 199 31.44 5.66 19.11
CA GLN A 199 31.14 4.55 20.02
C GLN A 199 29.70 4.61 20.59
N GLU A 200 28.97 5.69 20.29
CA GLU A 200 27.63 5.93 20.83
C GLU A 200 26.56 5.53 19.83
N VAL A 201 25.53 4.82 20.29
CA VAL A 201 24.33 4.57 19.50
C VAL A 201 23.43 5.79 19.59
N LEU A 202 23.57 6.71 18.63
CA LEU A 202 22.76 7.93 18.58
C LEU A 202 21.37 7.64 18.02
N VAL A 203 20.34 8.18 18.68
CA VAL A 203 18.94 8.00 18.28
C VAL A 203 18.42 9.31 17.66
N PRO A 204 18.08 9.32 16.36
CA PRO A 204 17.61 10.52 15.69
C PRO A 204 16.24 10.98 16.21
N ALA A 205 16.01 12.28 16.25
CA ALA A 205 14.65 12.85 16.25
C ALA A 205 13.93 12.53 14.92
N ALA A 206 12.60 12.59 14.90
CA ALA A 206 11.81 12.10 13.77
C ALA A 206 12.10 12.82 12.44
N ASP A 207 12.42 14.11 12.51
CA ASP A 207 12.79 14.93 11.35
C ASP A 207 14.16 14.54 10.79
N ILE A 208 15.15 14.36 11.68
CA ILE A 208 16.49 13.87 11.33
C ILE A 208 16.39 12.47 10.70
N ALA A 209 15.59 11.58 11.29
CA ALA A 209 15.39 10.23 10.80
C ALA A 209 14.78 10.21 9.39
N LEU A 210 13.81 11.08 9.10
CA LEU A 210 13.20 11.18 7.76
C LEU A 210 14.27 11.50 6.72
N ILE A 211 15.09 12.51 6.97
CA ILE A 211 16.18 12.90 6.05
C ILE A 211 17.21 11.77 5.92
N TRP A 212 17.61 11.15 7.03
CA TRP A 212 18.60 10.08 7.02
C TRP A 212 18.13 8.86 6.20
N HIS A 213 16.91 8.38 6.45
CA HIS A 213 16.35 7.23 5.73
C HIS A 213 16.11 7.51 4.25
N THR A 214 15.76 8.75 3.91
CA THR A 214 15.68 9.19 2.51
C THR A 214 17.06 9.09 1.85
N TYR A 215 18.11 9.63 2.48
CA TYR A 215 19.46 9.56 1.92
C TYR A 215 19.99 8.12 1.80
N LEU A 216 19.78 7.27 2.81
CA LEU A 216 20.11 5.85 2.75
C LEU A 216 19.45 5.18 1.53
N GLY A 217 18.19 5.54 1.25
CA GLY A 217 17.47 5.11 0.06
C GLY A 217 18.15 5.54 -1.25
N LEU A 218 18.68 6.76 -1.34
CA LEU A 218 19.43 7.20 -2.52
C LEU A 218 20.76 6.45 -2.70
N SER A 219 21.33 5.92 -1.62
CA SER A 219 22.56 5.13 -1.59
C SER A 219 23.82 5.87 -2.07
N ASP A 220 24.03 6.07 -3.38
CA ASP A 220 25.23 6.74 -3.89
C ASP A 220 25.39 8.15 -3.30
N LYS A 221 24.28 8.88 -3.15
CA LYS A 221 24.24 10.20 -2.51
C LYS A 221 24.57 10.16 -1.03
N TYR A 222 24.21 9.08 -0.34
CA TYR A 222 24.63 8.88 1.03
C TYR A 222 26.13 8.57 1.11
N GLU A 223 26.65 7.70 0.24
CA GLU A 223 28.10 7.42 0.17
C GLU A 223 28.90 8.70 -0.11
N GLU A 224 28.48 9.50 -1.11
CA GLU A 224 29.09 10.78 -1.46
C GLU A 224 29.06 11.78 -0.30
N MET A 225 27.92 11.91 0.38
CA MET A 225 27.78 12.81 1.51
C MET A 225 28.64 12.37 2.70
N CYS A 226 28.62 11.09 3.05
CA CYS A 226 29.46 10.54 4.10
C CYS A 226 30.93 10.76 3.80
N ALA A 227 31.39 10.52 2.57
CA ALA A 227 32.77 10.79 2.16
C ALA A 227 33.17 12.27 2.35
N ARG A 228 32.25 13.22 2.15
CA ARG A 228 32.49 14.65 2.38
C ARG A 228 32.51 15.02 3.86
N VAL A 229 31.53 14.55 4.63
CA VAL A 229 31.40 14.87 6.07
C VAL A 229 32.51 14.21 6.89
N PHE A 230 32.95 13.03 6.46
CA PHE A 230 33.86 12.15 7.19
C PHE A 230 35.21 11.96 6.51
N SER A 231 35.59 12.87 5.61
CA SER A 231 36.86 12.82 4.86
C SER A 231 38.10 12.77 5.75
N GLU A 232 38.00 13.28 6.98
CA GLU A 232 39.08 13.31 7.97
C GLU A 232 39.06 12.14 8.97
N LEU A 233 38.10 11.21 8.86
CA LEU A 233 38.02 10.09 9.81
C LEU A 233 39.19 9.11 9.62
N PRO A 234 39.76 8.56 10.71
CA PRO A 234 40.78 7.51 10.62
C PRO A 234 40.26 6.28 9.87
N ALA A 235 41.16 5.56 9.18
CA ALA A 235 40.83 4.41 8.32
C ALA A 235 40.10 3.24 9.03
N ASN A 236 40.06 3.22 10.37
CA ASN A 236 39.40 2.20 11.17
C ASN A 236 37.95 2.55 11.60
N GLN A 237 37.41 3.70 11.18
CA GLN A 237 36.01 4.06 11.43
C GLN A 237 35.12 3.76 10.22
N PRO A 238 33.83 3.39 10.42
CA PRO A 238 32.94 3.12 9.32
C PRO A 238 32.72 4.40 8.50
N ALA A 239 33.10 4.34 7.23
CA ALA A 239 32.83 5.44 6.29
C ALA A 239 31.33 5.59 5.99
N LEU A 240 30.53 4.53 6.21
CA LEU A 240 29.10 4.50 5.96
C LEU A 240 28.38 4.10 7.25
N TRP A 241 27.76 5.08 7.90
CA TRP A 241 26.99 4.86 9.11
C TRP A 241 25.65 4.18 8.77
N ARG A 242 25.22 3.29 9.66
CA ARG A 242 23.94 2.60 9.56
C ARG A 242 23.02 3.09 10.69
N PRO A 243 21.69 3.01 10.52
CA PRO A 243 20.72 3.41 11.54
C PRO A 243 20.68 2.37 12.68
N ASP A 244 21.78 2.26 13.45
CA ASP A 244 21.95 1.27 14.52
C ASP A 244 20.86 1.37 15.60
N TYR A 245 20.24 2.55 15.75
CA TYR A 245 19.12 2.76 16.65
C TYR A 245 17.90 1.88 16.35
N LEU A 246 17.75 1.37 15.11
CA LEU A 246 16.68 0.43 14.76
C LEU A 246 16.87 -0.96 15.38
N THR A 247 18.06 -1.27 15.89
CA THR A 247 18.36 -2.53 16.59
C THR A 247 18.12 -2.45 18.10
N LEU A 248 17.86 -1.25 18.63
CA LEU A 248 17.59 -1.05 20.04
C LEU A 248 16.24 -1.67 20.43
N LEU A 249 16.21 -2.26 21.62
CA LEU A 249 14.96 -2.70 22.22
C LEU A 249 14.12 -1.49 22.66
N PRO A 250 12.78 -1.59 22.70
CA PRO A 250 11.90 -0.46 23.03
C PRO A 250 12.22 0.24 24.36
N ASP A 251 12.70 -0.50 25.37
CA ASP A 251 13.09 0.00 26.68
C ASP A 251 14.45 0.72 26.68
N GLN A 252 15.32 0.45 25.69
CA GLN A 252 16.62 1.10 25.52
C GLN A 252 16.53 2.45 24.80
N ILE A 253 15.53 2.61 23.92
CA ILE A 253 15.36 3.80 23.06
C ILE A 253 15.28 5.10 23.89
N PRO A 254 14.47 5.22 24.97
CA PRO A 254 14.36 6.48 25.71
C PRO A 254 15.68 6.95 26.31
N ALA A 255 16.47 6.03 26.88
CA ALA A 255 17.76 6.36 27.48
C ALA A 255 18.78 6.81 26.42
N ALA A 256 18.87 6.08 25.30
CA ALA A 256 19.76 6.43 24.20
C ALA A 256 19.36 7.76 23.52
N TYR A 257 18.06 8.02 23.39
CA TYR A 257 17.54 9.30 22.91
C TYR A 257 17.89 10.46 23.85
N GLY A 258 17.69 10.29 25.17
CA GLY A 258 18.07 11.30 26.16
C GLY A 258 19.57 11.63 26.13
N LYS A 259 20.42 10.61 25.98
CA LYS A 259 21.87 10.79 25.80
C LYS A 259 22.21 11.56 24.52
N THR A 260 21.58 11.18 23.41
CA THR A 260 21.75 11.85 22.11
C THR A 260 21.37 13.33 22.20
N ALA A 261 20.24 13.63 22.84
CA ALA A 261 19.77 15.00 23.06
C ALA A 261 20.77 15.84 23.85
N ALA A 262 21.32 15.29 24.94
CA ALA A 262 22.31 15.96 25.76
C ALA A 262 23.61 16.27 24.99
N LEU A 263 24.12 15.28 24.24
CA LEU A 263 25.31 15.45 23.40
C LEU A 263 25.09 16.50 22.32
N TYR A 264 23.93 16.47 21.64
CA TYR A 264 23.59 17.43 20.59
C TYR A 264 23.50 18.86 21.14
N THR A 265 22.76 19.06 22.24
CA THR A 265 22.60 20.38 22.85
C THR A 265 23.93 20.95 23.35
N ALA A 266 24.81 20.11 23.91
CA ALA A 266 26.15 20.52 24.31
C ALA A 266 27.03 20.91 23.09
N ALA A 267 26.97 20.13 22.00
CA ALA A 267 27.80 20.35 20.82
C ALA A 267 27.41 21.60 20.01
N PHE A 268 26.14 22.00 20.03
CA PHE A 268 25.60 23.02 19.12
C PHE A 268 24.99 24.23 19.85
N GLY A 269 25.59 24.65 20.97
CA GLY A 269 25.30 25.95 21.59
C GLY A 269 23.92 26.06 22.23
N GLY A 270 23.41 24.99 22.83
CA GLY A 270 22.14 25.01 23.56
C GLY A 270 20.90 24.85 22.68
N VAL A 271 21.06 24.60 21.37
CA VAL A 271 19.93 24.32 20.47
C VAL A 271 19.17 23.07 20.97
N PRO A 272 17.85 23.16 21.25
CA PRO A 272 17.08 22.02 21.71
C PRO A 272 17.04 20.90 20.66
N TYR A 273 17.36 19.68 21.09
CA TYR A 273 17.25 18.51 20.23
C TYR A 273 15.80 18.05 20.06
N ALA A 274 15.02 18.08 21.14
CA ALA A 274 13.64 17.62 21.17
C ALA A 274 12.65 18.79 21.22
N ASP A 275 11.61 18.71 20.40
CA ASP A 275 10.41 19.55 20.47
C ASP A 275 9.17 18.73 20.00
N PRO A 276 7.93 19.21 20.21
CA PRO A 276 6.73 18.48 19.81
C PRO A 276 6.64 18.14 18.31
N ASP A 277 7.19 18.99 17.44
CA ASP A 277 7.15 18.80 15.98
C ASP A 277 8.11 17.68 15.53
N THR A 278 9.19 17.47 16.27
CA THR A 278 10.27 16.51 15.98
C THR A 278 10.21 15.24 16.83
N ALA A 279 9.33 15.20 17.84
CA ALA A 279 9.11 14.04 18.70
C ALA A 279 8.46 12.87 17.94
N TRP A 280 8.79 11.65 18.34
CA TRP A 280 8.15 10.43 17.86
C TRP A 280 6.73 10.30 18.43
N VAL A 281 5.78 9.88 17.60
CA VAL A 281 4.43 9.50 18.03
C VAL A 281 4.45 8.01 18.37
N GLY A 282 3.99 7.65 19.57
CA GLY A 282 3.95 6.26 20.02
C GLY A 282 2.89 5.45 19.27
N PRO A 283 3.13 4.14 19.03
CA PRO A 283 2.22 3.28 18.25
C PRO A 283 0.83 3.12 18.88
N GLU A 284 0.67 3.43 20.16
CA GLU A 284 -0.60 3.45 20.89
C GLU A 284 -1.52 4.62 20.51
N VAL A 285 -0.98 5.66 19.87
CA VAL A 285 -1.75 6.82 19.42
C VAL A 285 -2.23 6.56 17.99
N PRO A 286 -3.48 6.14 17.76
CA PRO A 286 -3.90 5.81 16.40
C PRO A 286 -3.92 7.05 15.51
N TYR A 287 -3.54 6.89 14.24
CA TYR A 287 -3.83 7.90 13.23
C TYR A 287 -5.35 8.14 13.19
N PRO A 288 -5.86 9.38 13.03
CA PRO A 288 -7.27 9.69 13.25
C PRO A 288 -8.24 8.82 12.44
N LEU A 289 -7.90 8.49 11.20
CA LEU A 289 -8.72 7.62 10.35
C LEU A 289 -8.56 6.13 10.62
N ALA A 290 -7.52 5.72 11.33
CA ALA A 290 -7.28 4.35 11.77
C ALA A 290 -7.86 4.08 13.18
N ALA A 291 -8.31 5.12 13.89
CA ALA A 291 -8.93 4.96 15.20
C ALA A 291 -10.23 4.14 15.12
N PRO A 292 -10.59 3.33 16.14
CA PRO A 292 -11.83 2.55 16.13
C PRO A 292 -13.11 3.38 15.97
N ALA A 293 -13.08 4.65 16.41
CA ALA A 293 -14.20 5.59 16.28
C ALA A 293 -14.23 6.33 14.92
N SER A 294 -13.29 6.04 14.01
CA SER A 294 -13.19 6.66 12.70
C SER A 294 -14.46 6.43 11.86
N PRO A 295 -14.90 7.41 11.05
CA PRO A 295 -16.03 7.24 10.14
C PRO A 295 -15.78 6.16 9.07
N VAL A 296 -14.52 5.76 8.84
CA VAL A 296 -14.15 4.70 7.88
C VAL A 296 -13.74 3.40 8.57
N ALA A 297 -13.95 3.24 9.87
CA ALA A 297 -13.54 2.05 10.63
C ALA A 297 -14.06 0.73 10.00
N ALA A 298 -15.30 0.76 9.47
CA ALA A 298 -15.90 -0.38 8.77
C ALA A 298 -15.11 -0.87 7.56
N PHE A 299 -14.32 0.01 6.92
CA PHE A 299 -13.60 -0.29 5.68
C PHE A 299 -12.22 -0.87 5.95
N LEU A 300 -11.64 -0.62 7.12
CA LEU A 300 -10.26 -0.97 7.45
C LEU A 300 -10.02 -2.49 7.34
N GLY A 301 -11.03 -3.30 7.70
CA GLY A 301 -10.98 -4.75 7.54
C GLY A 301 -10.69 -5.21 6.11
N ALA A 302 -11.00 -4.40 5.07
CA ALA A 302 -10.66 -4.74 3.69
C ALA A 302 -9.16 -4.94 3.45
N LEU A 303 -8.32 -4.26 4.21
CA LEU A 303 -6.88 -4.38 4.08
C LEU A 303 -6.29 -5.33 5.10
N ASP A 304 -6.98 -5.71 6.16
CA ASP A 304 -6.43 -6.57 7.21
C ASP A 304 -6.92 -8.02 7.10
N ASP A 305 -8.17 -8.22 6.72
CA ASP A 305 -8.77 -9.55 6.63
C ASP A 305 -8.29 -10.31 5.38
N ASN A 306 -8.12 -11.62 5.53
CA ASN A 306 -7.85 -12.52 4.42
C ASN A 306 -9.10 -13.36 4.11
N PRO A 307 -9.80 -13.12 2.98
CA PRO A 307 -11.02 -13.86 2.66
C PRO A 307 -10.77 -15.37 2.46
N LYS A 308 -9.52 -15.78 2.24
CA LYS A 308 -9.11 -17.17 2.02
C LYS A 308 -8.13 -17.68 3.07
N ALA A 309 -8.20 -17.16 4.29
CA ALA A 309 -7.28 -17.51 5.37
C ALA A 309 -7.18 -19.03 5.61
N SER A 310 -8.31 -19.74 5.65
CA SER A 310 -8.35 -21.19 5.88
C SER A 310 -7.70 -22.00 4.74
N GLU A 311 -7.99 -21.63 3.49
CA GLU A 311 -7.42 -22.27 2.29
C GLU A 311 -5.90 -22.06 2.19
N GLN A 312 -5.42 -20.89 2.62
CA GLN A 312 -4.01 -20.51 2.53
C GLN A 312 -3.16 -20.92 3.74
N ALA A 313 -3.78 -21.19 4.89
CA ALA A 313 -3.07 -21.50 6.13
C ALA A 313 -2.05 -22.65 6.00
N PRO A 314 -2.34 -23.77 5.32
CA PRO A 314 -1.36 -24.85 5.15
C PRO A 314 -0.12 -24.41 4.36
N ALA A 315 -0.28 -23.58 3.32
CA ALA A 315 0.84 -23.09 2.53
C ALA A 315 1.71 -22.09 3.31
N ILE A 316 1.05 -21.19 4.07
CA ILE A 316 1.75 -20.26 4.97
C ILE A 316 2.56 -21.04 6.02
N ALA A 317 1.97 -22.09 6.61
CA ALA A 317 2.66 -22.92 7.59
C ALA A 317 3.89 -23.64 7.01
N ARG A 318 3.80 -24.16 5.77
CA ARG A 318 4.95 -24.76 5.09
C ARG A 318 6.05 -23.76 4.78
N ALA A 319 5.70 -22.57 4.29
CA ALA A 319 6.66 -21.50 4.06
C ALA A 319 7.35 -21.09 5.37
N ALA A 320 6.59 -20.94 6.47
CA ALA A 320 7.13 -20.66 7.79
C ALA A 320 8.06 -21.77 8.29
N ALA A 321 7.70 -23.05 8.15
CA ALA A 321 8.56 -24.15 8.57
C ALA A 321 9.91 -24.19 7.83
N LYS A 322 9.94 -23.77 6.56
CA LYS A 322 11.17 -23.79 5.75
C LYS A 322 12.04 -22.52 5.87
N LEU A 323 11.43 -21.39 6.18
CA LEU A 323 12.07 -20.06 6.10
C LEU A 323 12.00 -19.26 7.40
N GLY A 324 11.33 -19.77 8.42
CA GLY A 324 10.67 -18.90 9.38
C GLY A 324 10.42 -19.47 10.76
N GLU A 325 10.84 -20.69 11.09
CA GLU A 325 10.62 -21.19 12.45
C GLU A 325 11.34 -20.26 13.46
N GLY A 326 10.55 -19.66 14.36
CA GLY A 326 11.02 -18.66 15.33
C GLY A 326 11.31 -17.26 14.78
N GLN A 327 11.04 -16.97 13.50
CA GLN A 327 11.33 -15.66 12.91
C GLN A 327 10.22 -14.63 13.19
N PRO A 328 10.56 -13.38 13.54
CA PRO A 328 9.59 -12.31 13.81
C PRO A 328 8.57 -12.10 12.69
N TRP A 329 8.98 -12.21 11.43
CA TRP A 329 8.07 -12.00 10.30
C TRP A 329 6.90 -13.02 10.26
N VAL A 330 7.02 -14.19 10.89
CA VAL A 330 5.98 -15.24 10.91
C VAL A 330 4.87 -14.93 11.90
N THR A 331 5.22 -14.44 13.09
CA THR A 331 4.31 -14.30 14.23
C THR A 331 3.96 -12.86 14.58
N ALA A 332 4.64 -11.87 14.01
CA ALA A 332 4.36 -10.47 14.28
C ALA A 332 2.95 -10.09 13.78
N VAL A 333 2.19 -9.45 14.66
CA VAL A 333 1.00 -8.69 14.23
C VAL A 333 1.50 -7.60 13.29
N VAL A 334 0.92 -7.53 12.10
CA VAL A 334 1.42 -6.58 11.10
C VAL A 334 1.15 -5.16 11.57
N PRO A 335 2.20 -4.33 11.77
CA PRO A 335 2.02 -2.97 12.23
C PRO A 335 1.52 -2.10 11.07
N ARG A 336 0.46 -1.33 11.31
CA ARG A 336 -0.04 -0.33 10.37
C ARG A 336 0.38 1.07 10.79
N ALA A 337 0.80 1.88 9.83
CA ALA A 337 1.19 3.27 10.08
C ALA A 337 -0.02 4.20 10.14
N GLY A 338 -1.03 3.97 9.28
CA GLY A 338 -2.21 4.83 9.14
C GLY A 338 -2.45 5.34 7.73
N ALA A 339 -1.46 5.25 6.83
CA ALA A 339 -1.60 5.60 5.42
C ALA A 339 -2.68 4.75 4.72
N HIS A 340 -2.83 3.48 5.08
CA HIS A 340 -3.91 2.61 4.60
C HIS A 340 -5.30 3.21 4.89
N SER A 341 -5.52 3.75 6.09
CA SER A 341 -6.79 4.36 6.46
C SER A 341 -7.05 5.66 5.71
N LEU A 342 -6.00 6.46 5.49
CA LEU A 342 -6.06 7.67 4.66
C LEU A 342 -6.35 7.32 3.20
N TYR A 343 -5.76 6.24 2.68
CA TYR A 343 -5.99 5.76 1.32
C TYR A 343 -7.41 5.25 1.12
N LEU A 344 -7.93 4.42 2.03
CA LEU A 344 -9.30 3.92 1.95
C LEU A 344 -10.33 5.05 2.05
N ALA A 345 -10.08 6.04 2.92
CA ALA A 345 -10.88 7.26 3.00
C ALA A 345 -10.89 8.02 1.66
N TRP A 346 -9.72 8.25 1.07
CA TRP A 346 -9.58 8.89 -0.24
C TRP A 346 -10.29 8.10 -1.35
N LEU A 347 -10.07 6.79 -1.43
CA LEU A 347 -10.61 5.92 -2.47
C LEU A 347 -12.14 5.86 -2.39
N ALA A 348 -12.67 5.61 -1.20
CA ALA A 348 -14.11 5.58 -0.97
C ALA A 348 -14.75 6.93 -1.30
N SER A 349 -14.10 8.04 -0.91
CA SER A 349 -14.60 9.38 -1.18
C SER A 349 -14.60 9.69 -2.68
N ARG A 350 -13.50 9.40 -3.39
CA ARG A 350 -13.39 9.58 -4.84
C ARG A 350 -14.47 8.80 -5.60
N ARG A 351 -14.71 7.55 -5.21
CA ARG A 351 -15.71 6.68 -5.83
C ARG A 351 -17.14 7.11 -5.51
N ALA A 352 -17.38 7.60 -4.30
CA ALA A 352 -18.67 8.17 -3.91
C ALA A 352 -18.94 9.50 -4.63
N GLU A 353 -17.96 10.40 -4.70
CA GLU A 353 -18.05 11.71 -5.38
C GLU A 353 -18.39 11.52 -6.85
N HIS A 354 -17.64 10.67 -7.56
CA HIS A 354 -17.89 10.44 -8.98
C HIS A 354 -19.33 9.97 -9.26
N TYR A 355 -19.82 8.97 -8.51
CA TYR A 355 -21.20 8.52 -8.67
C TYR A 355 -22.21 9.63 -8.30
N TYR A 356 -21.94 10.36 -7.21
CA TYR A 356 -22.82 11.40 -6.72
C TYR A 356 -22.96 12.54 -7.74
N GLU A 357 -21.86 13.02 -8.32
CA GLU A 357 -21.86 14.09 -9.33
C GLU A 357 -22.59 13.68 -10.60
N ASP A 358 -22.35 12.46 -11.08
CA ASP A 358 -23.06 11.88 -12.23
C ASP A 358 -24.57 11.81 -11.98
N ALA A 359 -24.99 11.31 -10.81
CA ALA A 359 -26.39 11.13 -10.45
C ALA A 359 -27.12 12.45 -10.14
N THR A 360 -26.37 13.53 -9.88
CA THR A 360 -26.92 14.83 -9.46
C THR A 360 -26.74 15.94 -10.50
N CYS A 361 -26.32 15.61 -11.73
CA CYS A 361 -26.01 16.60 -12.77
C CYS A 361 -25.02 17.67 -12.26
N GLY A 362 -23.93 17.24 -11.62
CA GLY A 362 -22.95 18.15 -11.02
C GLY A 362 -23.49 18.88 -9.79
N ARG A 363 -24.13 18.16 -8.87
CA ARG A 363 -24.69 18.68 -7.60
C ARG A 363 -25.88 19.64 -7.78
N CYS A 364 -26.52 19.66 -8.94
CA CYS A 364 -27.67 20.53 -9.24
C CYS A 364 -29.01 19.89 -8.85
N CYS A 365 -29.18 18.59 -9.10
CA CYS A 365 -30.43 17.87 -8.94
C CYS A 365 -30.28 16.73 -7.93
N TRP A 366 -31.36 16.32 -7.25
CA TRP A 366 -31.41 15.10 -6.43
C TRP A 366 -30.35 14.98 -5.32
N THR A 367 -29.74 16.09 -4.91
CA THR A 367 -28.69 16.13 -3.89
C THR A 367 -29.16 15.67 -2.50
N SER A 368 -30.46 15.72 -2.23
CA SER A 368 -31.10 15.20 -1.02
C SER A 368 -31.68 13.78 -1.18
N SER A 369 -31.50 13.14 -2.34
CA SER A 369 -32.09 11.82 -2.61
C SER A 369 -31.40 10.73 -1.79
N ALA A 370 -32.19 10.07 -0.94
CA ALA A 370 -31.71 8.93 -0.15
C ALA A 370 -31.19 7.77 -1.02
N ALA A 371 -31.75 7.58 -2.22
CA ALA A 371 -31.29 6.56 -3.17
C ALA A 371 -29.92 6.91 -3.74
N VAL A 372 -29.68 8.18 -4.07
CA VAL A 372 -28.37 8.65 -4.55
C VAL A 372 -27.33 8.49 -3.44
N HIS A 373 -27.64 8.88 -2.20
CA HIS A 373 -26.75 8.73 -1.06
C HIS A 373 -26.41 7.26 -0.78
N ALA A 374 -27.43 6.39 -0.78
CA ALA A 374 -27.27 4.96 -0.59
C ALA A 374 -26.33 4.36 -1.64
N LYS A 375 -26.53 4.70 -2.91
CA LYS A 375 -25.71 4.15 -3.99
C LYS A 375 -24.29 4.73 -3.98
N ALA A 376 -24.12 6.03 -3.74
CA ALA A 376 -22.80 6.67 -3.58
C ALA A 376 -21.98 5.98 -2.48
N LEU A 377 -22.59 5.78 -1.30
CA LEU A 377 -21.95 5.06 -0.19
C LEU A 377 -21.58 3.63 -0.62
N SER A 378 -22.51 2.87 -1.20
CA SER A 378 -22.25 1.49 -1.61
C SER A 378 -21.11 1.36 -2.62
N THR A 379 -20.96 2.32 -3.55
CA THR A 379 -19.87 2.35 -4.52
C THR A 379 -18.53 2.64 -3.84
N GLY A 380 -18.50 3.59 -2.89
CA GLY A 380 -17.30 3.87 -2.09
C GLY A 380 -16.86 2.66 -1.26
N VAL A 381 -17.80 1.98 -0.60
CA VAL A 381 -17.53 0.76 0.18
C VAL A 381 -17.03 -0.38 -0.71
N ALA A 382 -17.65 -0.61 -1.87
CA ALA A 382 -17.23 -1.67 -2.78
C ALA A 382 -15.80 -1.47 -3.30
N ALA A 383 -15.38 -0.22 -3.51
CA ALA A 383 -14.01 0.11 -3.88
C ALA A 383 -13.01 -0.12 -2.74
N ALA A 384 -13.41 0.05 -1.48
CA ALA A 384 -12.56 -0.35 -0.36
C ALA A 384 -12.38 -1.88 -0.32
N VAL A 385 -13.46 -2.65 -0.52
CA VAL A 385 -13.41 -4.13 -0.52
C VAL A 385 -12.54 -4.69 -1.65
N SER A 386 -12.50 -4.05 -2.83
CA SER A 386 -11.68 -4.53 -3.95
C SER A 386 -10.17 -4.46 -3.68
N CYS A 387 -9.72 -3.64 -2.72
CA CYS A 387 -8.32 -3.62 -2.29
C CYS A 387 -7.85 -4.98 -1.75
N ALA A 388 -8.72 -5.74 -1.07
CA ALA A 388 -8.43 -7.09 -0.54
C ALA A 388 -8.02 -8.12 -1.62
N TYR A 389 -8.30 -7.78 -2.89
CA TYR A 389 -8.05 -8.59 -4.09
C TYR A 389 -7.08 -7.90 -5.05
N PHE A 390 -6.29 -6.94 -4.57
CA PHE A 390 -5.23 -6.27 -5.33
C PHE A 390 -5.66 -5.43 -6.54
N LEU A 391 -6.95 -5.06 -6.66
CA LEU A 391 -7.47 -4.32 -7.82
C LEU A 391 -7.30 -2.81 -7.73
N ASP A 392 -7.84 -2.19 -6.68
CA ASP A 392 -7.79 -0.73 -6.46
C ASP A 392 -6.67 -0.42 -5.45
N LEU A 393 -5.45 -0.84 -5.73
CA LEU A 393 -4.28 -0.54 -4.89
C LEU A 393 -3.38 0.51 -5.56
N PRO A 394 -2.62 1.31 -4.78
CA PRO A 394 -1.70 2.31 -5.32
C PRO A 394 -0.38 1.66 -5.73
N VAL A 395 -0.39 0.93 -6.84
CA VAL A 395 0.68 0.00 -7.29
C VAL A 395 1.62 0.57 -8.36
N THR A 396 1.46 1.86 -8.66
CA THR A 396 2.39 2.66 -9.45
C THR A 396 2.65 3.97 -8.74
N ALA A 397 3.88 4.48 -8.79
CA ALA A 397 4.23 5.79 -8.23
C ALA A 397 3.42 6.94 -8.87
N LYS A 398 2.82 6.70 -10.05
CA LYS A 398 1.97 7.67 -10.76
C LYS A 398 0.54 7.74 -10.23
N HIS A 399 0.16 6.89 -9.28
CA HIS A 399 -1.21 6.81 -8.79
C HIS A 399 -1.67 8.17 -8.19
N PRO A 400 -2.89 8.68 -8.49
CA PRO A 400 -3.31 10.03 -8.10
C PRO A 400 -3.21 10.32 -6.60
N TYR A 401 -3.60 9.36 -5.75
CA TYR A 401 -3.41 9.46 -4.29
C TYR A 401 -1.95 9.73 -3.90
N LEU A 402 -1.00 8.99 -4.50
CA LEU A 402 0.41 9.13 -4.19
C LEU A 402 0.97 10.44 -4.72
N LYS A 403 0.58 10.85 -5.94
CA LYS A 403 0.96 12.16 -6.49
C LYS A 403 0.49 13.33 -5.63
N ALA A 404 -0.61 13.16 -4.88
CA ALA A 404 -1.09 14.15 -3.94
C ALA A 404 -0.25 14.23 -2.64
N ILE A 405 0.62 13.26 -2.37
CA ILE A 405 1.63 13.39 -1.29
C ILE A 405 2.77 14.23 -1.87
N THR A 406 2.81 15.51 -1.51
CA THR A 406 3.76 16.49 -2.07
C THR A 406 4.23 17.42 -0.98
N VAL A 407 5.52 17.78 -1.02
CA VAL A 407 6.06 18.87 -0.23
C VAL A 407 5.45 20.19 -0.69
N ARG A 408 5.05 21.02 0.26
CA ARG A 408 4.42 22.33 0.03
C ARG A 408 4.66 23.27 1.20
N SER A 409 4.40 24.55 1.01
CA SER A 409 4.55 25.55 2.07
C SER A 409 3.26 25.74 2.87
N GLY A 410 3.37 26.05 4.17
CA GLY A 410 2.25 26.47 5.01
C GLY A 410 1.56 25.32 5.77
N LEU A 411 2.16 24.14 5.79
CA LEU A 411 1.73 23.03 6.65
C LEU A 411 2.35 23.11 8.05
N TRP A 412 3.42 23.87 8.21
CA TRP A 412 4.09 24.07 9.48
C TRP A 412 4.16 25.55 9.86
N GLN A 413 3.92 25.82 11.14
CA GLN A 413 4.19 27.11 11.76
C GLN A 413 5.10 26.84 12.97
N PRO A 414 6.30 27.43 13.04
CA PRO A 414 7.20 27.19 14.16
C PRO A 414 6.54 27.64 15.46
N GLN A 415 6.31 26.71 16.39
CA GLN A 415 5.75 27.02 17.71
C GLN A 415 6.72 27.87 18.56
N HIS A 416 8.01 27.84 18.22
CA HIS A 416 9.06 28.67 18.80
C HIS A 416 9.88 29.29 17.66
N PRO A 417 9.77 30.61 17.39
CA PRO A 417 10.68 31.26 16.45
C PRO A 417 12.11 31.05 16.96
N ALA A 418 13.00 30.64 16.06
CA ALA A 418 14.43 30.50 16.35
C ALA A 418 14.91 31.77 17.07
N ALA A 419 15.50 31.62 18.25
CA ALA A 419 15.97 32.71 19.08
C ALA A 419 17.03 33.54 18.33
N GLY A 420 16.57 34.58 17.63
CA GLY A 420 17.38 35.57 16.92
C GLY A 420 17.07 37.01 17.33
N GLY A 421 16.18 37.22 18.30
CA GLY A 421 15.94 38.52 18.92
C GLY A 421 16.67 38.60 20.25
N ALA A 422 17.43 39.68 20.46
CA ALA A 422 18.14 39.96 21.71
C ALA A 422 17.26 39.72 22.95
N PRO A 423 17.79 39.17 24.05
CA PRO A 423 17.00 38.88 25.23
C PRO A 423 16.54 40.19 25.85
N ALA A 424 15.21 40.39 25.90
CA ALA A 424 14.64 41.32 26.85
C ALA A 424 14.92 40.75 28.24
N ASN A 425 15.84 41.39 28.96
CA ASN A 425 16.13 41.12 30.36
C ASN A 425 14.83 41.21 31.19
N ASN A 426 14.27 40.06 31.55
CA ASN A 426 13.38 39.94 32.70
C ASN A 426 13.87 38.74 33.50
N GLY A 427 14.66 39.04 34.53
CA GLY A 427 15.04 38.07 35.54
C GLY A 427 13.79 37.65 36.33
N ALA A 428 13.48 36.37 36.30
CA ALA A 428 12.73 35.68 37.34
C ALA A 428 13.02 34.19 37.24
N ALA A 429 13.24 33.60 38.41
CA ALA A 429 13.72 32.25 38.62
C ALA A 429 12.78 31.14 38.12
N ALA A 430 13.36 29.96 37.98
CA ALA A 430 12.72 28.69 37.66
C ALA A 430 11.40 28.46 38.40
N HIS A 431 10.31 28.22 37.67
CA HIS A 431 9.19 27.39 38.11
C HIS A 431 8.42 26.83 36.91
N HIS A 432 8.39 25.50 36.84
CA HIS A 432 7.46 24.61 36.10
C HIS A 432 6.76 25.18 34.87
N GLN A 433 7.38 24.97 33.71
CA GLN A 433 6.63 24.87 32.46
C GLN A 433 5.68 23.65 32.61
N PRO A 434 4.36 23.80 32.40
CA PRO A 434 3.44 22.67 32.50
C PRO A 434 3.91 21.56 31.55
N PRO A 435 3.74 20.27 31.92
CA PRO A 435 4.11 19.17 31.04
C PRO A 435 3.42 19.39 29.69
N GLN A 436 4.22 19.55 28.64
CA GLN A 436 3.69 19.66 27.29
C GLN A 436 2.87 18.40 27.02
N PRO A 437 1.68 18.52 26.40
CA PRO A 437 0.90 17.35 26.06
C PRO A 437 1.74 16.41 25.18
N PRO A 438 1.55 15.08 25.31
CA PRO A 438 2.29 14.13 24.49
C PRO A 438 2.05 14.43 22.99
N PRO A 439 3.04 14.20 22.13
CA PRO A 439 2.88 14.36 20.69
C PRO A 439 1.73 13.47 20.21
N ALA A 440 0.78 14.05 19.48
CA ALA A 440 -0.41 13.36 18.98
C ALA A 440 -0.77 13.85 17.57
N PHE A 441 -1.62 13.09 16.89
CA PHE A 441 -2.24 13.55 15.65
C PHE A 441 -3.36 14.55 15.91
N SER A 442 -3.55 15.46 14.97
CA SER A 442 -4.72 16.35 14.94
C SER A 442 -5.86 15.71 14.14
N PRO A 443 -7.13 15.90 14.52
CA PRO A 443 -8.29 15.56 13.67
C PRO A 443 -8.26 16.20 12.28
N THR A 444 -7.50 17.28 12.10
CA THR A 444 -7.32 17.97 10.81
C THR A 444 -6.20 17.39 9.94
N ASP A 445 -5.36 16.50 10.48
CA ASP A 445 -4.23 15.94 9.74
C ASP A 445 -4.64 15.29 8.41
N PRO A 446 -5.70 14.45 8.33
CA PRO A 446 -6.13 13.85 7.06
C PRO A 446 -6.37 14.86 5.95
N GLU A 447 -7.08 15.96 6.23
CA GLU A 447 -7.38 17.02 5.26
C GLU A 447 -6.13 17.77 4.81
N ARG A 448 -5.11 17.80 5.66
CA ARG A 448 -3.87 18.54 5.47
C ARG A 448 -2.73 17.70 4.89
N THR A 449 -2.87 16.37 4.80
CA THR A 449 -1.84 15.50 4.20
C THR A 449 -1.85 15.58 2.67
N LEU A 450 -3.01 15.45 2.03
CA LEU A 450 -3.11 15.41 0.56
C LEU A 450 -3.03 16.81 -0.07
N GLY A 451 -2.40 16.89 -1.24
CA GLY A 451 -2.21 18.11 -2.00
C GLY A 451 -3.53 18.68 -2.54
N PRO A 452 -3.53 19.95 -2.98
CA PRO A 452 -4.75 20.67 -3.35
C PRO A 452 -5.61 19.97 -4.39
N SER A 453 -5.00 19.20 -5.31
CA SER A 453 -5.72 18.47 -6.36
C SER A 453 -6.60 17.32 -5.86
N GLN A 454 -6.38 16.84 -4.64
CA GLN A 454 -7.14 15.73 -4.03
C GLN A 454 -7.66 16.07 -2.63
N ALA A 455 -7.30 17.22 -2.06
CA ALA A 455 -7.70 17.63 -0.72
C ALA A 455 -9.23 17.76 -0.56
N HIS A 456 -9.93 18.13 -1.63
CA HIS A 456 -11.40 18.26 -1.63
C HIS A 456 -12.11 16.94 -1.29
N LEU A 457 -11.51 15.80 -1.63
CA LEU A 457 -12.06 14.48 -1.30
C LEU A 457 -12.08 14.19 0.20
N LEU A 458 -11.26 14.88 0.99
CA LEU A 458 -11.20 14.74 2.45
C LEU A 458 -11.92 15.87 3.17
N ALA A 459 -12.39 16.90 2.47
CA ALA A 459 -13.00 18.08 3.06
C ALA A 459 -14.23 17.74 3.91
N GLY A 460 -14.19 18.06 5.20
CA GLY A 460 -15.24 17.83 6.17
C GLY A 460 -15.03 16.61 7.05
N VAL A 461 -14.01 15.78 6.80
CA VAL A 461 -13.70 14.61 7.64
C VAL A 461 -13.26 15.01 9.04
N SER A 462 -12.56 16.15 9.18
CA SER A 462 -12.09 16.64 10.48
C SER A 462 -13.24 16.95 11.44
N GLN A 463 -14.39 17.36 10.92
CA GLN A 463 -15.60 17.63 11.71
C GLN A 463 -16.20 16.36 12.32
N LEU A 464 -16.13 15.24 11.57
CA LEU A 464 -16.58 13.93 12.05
C LEU A 464 -15.61 13.38 13.10
N LEU A 465 -14.31 13.57 12.89
CA LEU A 465 -13.26 13.13 13.81
C LEU A 465 -13.24 13.92 15.12
N GLY A 466 -13.63 15.20 15.10
CA GLY A 466 -13.70 16.07 16.29
C GLY A 466 -14.87 15.79 17.24
N GLY A 467 -15.66 14.73 17.04
CA GLY A 467 -16.79 14.36 17.92
C GLY A 467 -18.06 15.20 17.72
N GLY A 468 -18.11 16.04 16.69
CA GLY A 468 -19.23 16.94 16.40
C GLY A 468 -20.38 16.28 15.64
N ALA A 469 -20.99 15.22 16.18
CA ALA A 469 -22.18 14.59 15.58
C ALA A 469 -23.36 15.57 15.37
N GLY A 470 -23.33 16.74 16.03
CA GLY A 470 -24.33 17.81 15.90
C GLY A 470 -24.03 18.92 14.90
N MET A 471 -22.78 19.10 14.42
CA MET A 471 -22.42 20.22 13.53
C MET A 471 -22.52 19.88 12.03
N ALA A 472 -22.32 18.61 11.64
CA ALA A 472 -22.48 18.19 10.24
C ALA A 472 -23.90 18.42 9.70
N ALA A 473 -24.93 18.29 10.56
CA ALA A 473 -26.32 18.55 10.20
C ALA A 473 -26.66 20.04 10.03
N ALA A 474 -25.85 20.95 10.60
CA ALA A 474 -26.07 22.40 10.50
C ALA A 474 -25.60 22.97 9.16
N VAL A 475 -24.56 22.39 8.54
CA VAL A 475 -24.04 22.82 7.23
C VAL A 475 -25.00 22.45 6.08
N VAL A 476 -25.73 21.34 6.19
CA VAL A 476 -26.71 20.91 5.17
C VAL A 476 -28.00 21.76 5.18
N ARG A 477 -28.26 22.53 6.24
CA ARG A 477 -29.51 23.31 6.40
C ARG A 477 -29.36 24.83 6.27
N GLY A 478 -28.15 25.36 6.04
CA GLY A 478 -27.89 26.80 6.03
C GLY A 478 -27.81 27.45 4.65
N GLY A 479 -28.92 28.06 4.19
CA GLY A 479 -28.89 29.27 3.37
C GLY A 479 -28.78 29.11 1.85
N LYS A 480 -29.86 29.46 1.13
CA LYS A 480 -29.76 29.95 -0.26
C LYS A 480 -28.91 31.24 -0.23
N GLY A 481 -27.62 31.15 -0.56
CA GLY A 481 -26.83 32.34 -0.92
C GLY A 481 -25.48 32.59 -0.23
N GLY A 482 -24.88 31.62 0.48
CA GLY A 482 -23.51 31.76 0.99
C GLY A 482 -22.73 30.47 0.80
N ALA A 483 -21.47 30.56 0.34
CA ALA A 483 -20.61 29.43 0.04
C ALA A 483 -20.51 28.46 1.24
N ALA A 484 -21.31 27.39 1.22
CA ALA A 484 -21.11 26.25 2.09
C ALA A 484 -19.72 25.71 1.77
N ALA A 485 -18.85 25.59 2.77
CA ALA A 485 -17.59 24.89 2.59
C ALA A 485 -17.90 23.50 2.01
N ASP A 486 -17.33 23.19 0.84
CA ASP A 486 -17.56 21.97 0.05
C ASP A 486 -17.21 20.71 0.86
N VAL A 487 -18.14 20.22 1.67
CA VAL A 487 -18.01 18.91 2.33
C VAL A 487 -18.13 17.83 1.27
N ALA A 488 -17.17 16.92 1.19
CA ALA A 488 -17.23 15.85 0.21
C ALA A 488 -18.47 14.97 0.44
N PRO A 489 -19.13 14.47 -0.63
CA PRO A 489 -20.39 13.74 -0.50
C PRO A 489 -20.35 12.58 0.50
N LEU A 490 -19.24 11.83 0.52
CA LEU A 490 -19.05 10.71 1.45
C LEU A 490 -19.19 11.15 2.92
N TRP A 491 -18.53 12.23 3.31
CA TRP A 491 -18.51 12.70 4.70
C TRP A 491 -19.87 13.23 5.13
N SER A 492 -20.58 13.91 4.23
CA SER A 492 -21.98 14.31 4.45
C SER A 492 -22.88 13.10 4.71
N ILE A 493 -22.73 12.03 3.91
CA ILE A 493 -23.51 10.79 4.05
C ILE A 493 -23.16 10.06 5.35
N LEU A 494 -21.88 9.93 5.69
CA LEU A 494 -21.43 9.25 6.90
C LEU A 494 -21.77 10.02 8.18
N GLY A 495 -21.78 11.36 8.11
CA GLY A 495 -22.19 12.24 9.21
C GLY A 495 -23.69 12.25 9.48
N ALA A 496 -24.52 11.75 8.56
CA ALA A 496 -25.95 11.63 8.78
C ALA A 496 -26.28 10.55 9.82
N LYS A 497 -27.44 10.69 10.49
CA LYS A 497 -27.90 9.71 11.49
C LYS A 497 -27.96 8.30 10.90
N GLY A 498 -27.22 7.36 11.50
CA GLY A 498 -27.11 5.97 11.05
C GLY A 498 -26.23 5.77 9.81
N GLY A 499 -25.44 6.77 9.38
CA GLY A 499 -24.52 6.68 8.25
C GLY A 499 -23.46 5.60 8.45
N ALA A 500 -22.83 5.56 9.62
CA ALA A 500 -21.85 4.53 9.99
C ALA A 500 -22.45 3.11 9.97
N ASP A 501 -23.64 2.92 10.52
CA ASP A 501 -24.33 1.61 10.52
C ASP A 501 -24.63 1.13 9.10
N LYS A 502 -25.07 2.05 8.22
CA LYS A 502 -25.28 1.75 6.80
C LYS A 502 -23.98 1.39 6.09
N ALA A 503 -22.89 2.11 6.36
CA ALA A 503 -21.58 1.82 5.80
C ALA A 503 -21.10 0.41 6.19
N GLN A 504 -21.26 0.05 7.46
CA GLN A 504 -20.96 -1.29 7.96
C GLN A 504 -21.83 -2.37 7.31
N ALA A 505 -23.13 -2.11 7.12
CA ALA A 505 -24.03 -3.04 6.45
C ALA A 505 -23.63 -3.28 4.99
N TYR A 506 -23.34 -2.20 4.24
CA TYR A 506 -22.84 -2.32 2.87
C TYR A 506 -21.52 -3.06 2.79
N TYR A 507 -20.62 -2.82 3.75
CA TYR A 507 -19.33 -3.51 3.81
C TYR A 507 -19.52 -5.02 3.94
N ARG A 508 -20.36 -5.47 4.89
CA ARG A 508 -20.63 -6.91 5.07
C ARG A 508 -21.20 -7.56 3.82
N VAL A 509 -22.12 -6.87 3.12
CA VAL A 509 -22.73 -7.39 1.89
C VAL A 509 -21.70 -7.49 0.76
N ALA A 510 -20.91 -6.43 0.54
CA ALA A 510 -19.88 -6.42 -0.48
C ALA A 510 -18.79 -7.47 -0.19
N TRP A 511 -18.35 -7.59 1.07
CA TRP A 511 -17.39 -8.59 1.52
C TRP A 511 -17.89 -10.02 1.28
N ALA A 512 -19.12 -10.32 1.71
CA ALA A 512 -19.71 -11.64 1.53
C ALA A 512 -19.85 -12.01 0.03
N LEU A 513 -20.25 -11.04 -0.82
CA LEU A 513 -20.35 -11.26 -2.26
C LEU A 513 -18.98 -11.54 -2.89
N ALA A 514 -17.95 -10.79 -2.51
CA ALA A 514 -16.59 -10.98 -3.00
C ALA A 514 -16.04 -12.35 -2.59
N ALA A 515 -16.20 -12.73 -1.32
CA ALA A 515 -15.71 -13.99 -0.79
C ALA A 515 -16.41 -15.23 -1.40
N ALA A 516 -17.70 -15.11 -1.74
CA ALA A 516 -18.49 -16.22 -2.27
C ALA A 516 -18.35 -16.44 -3.79
N THR A 517 -17.90 -15.43 -4.53
CA THR A 517 -17.86 -15.49 -6.00
C THR A 517 -16.46 -15.17 -6.51
N ASP A 518 -16.27 -13.94 -6.96
CA ASP A 518 -14.98 -13.35 -7.26
C ASP A 518 -15.13 -11.82 -7.17
N VAL A 519 -14.02 -11.11 -6.98
CA VAL A 519 -14.05 -9.65 -6.90
C VAL A 519 -14.55 -9.00 -8.19
N GLY A 520 -14.37 -9.64 -9.35
CA GLY A 520 -14.86 -9.13 -10.64
C GLY A 520 -16.38 -9.10 -10.73
N ARG A 521 -17.08 -10.08 -10.16
CA ARG A 521 -18.53 -10.15 -10.08
C ARG A 521 -19.08 -9.11 -9.10
N MET A 522 -18.43 -8.94 -7.96
CA MET A 522 -18.72 -7.82 -7.04
C MET A 522 -18.54 -6.50 -7.78
N GLN A 523 -17.38 -6.27 -8.41
CA GLN A 523 -17.06 -5.02 -9.09
C GLN A 523 -18.10 -4.68 -10.18
N ARG A 524 -18.52 -5.65 -11.00
CA ARG A 524 -19.60 -5.45 -12.00
C ARG A 524 -20.95 -5.10 -11.38
N ALA A 525 -21.25 -5.58 -10.16
CA ALA A 525 -22.49 -5.26 -9.46
C ALA A 525 -22.51 -3.82 -8.90
N TYR A 526 -21.34 -3.27 -8.57
CA TYR A 526 -21.20 -1.94 -7.97
C TYR A 526 -20.67 -0.86 -8.92
N GLN A 527 -20.03 -1.22 -10.04
CA GLN A 527 -19.62 -0.27 -11.08
C GLN A 527 -20.84 0.32 -11.80
N HIS A 528 -20.87 1.65 -11.87
CA HIS A 528 -21.84 2.37 -12.70
C HIS A 528 -21.39 2.29 -14.16
N ARG A 529 -22.28 1.86 -15.07
CA ARG A 529 -22.01 1.48 -16.48
C ARG A 529 -21.30 2.54 -17.36
N LYS A 530 -21.12 3.77 -16.88
CA LYS A 530 -20.46 4.86 -17.61
C LYS A 530 -19.06 5.20 -17.13
N HIS A 531 -18.63 4.72 -15.96
CA HIS A 531 -17.30 5.01 -15.46
C HIS A 531 -16.32 3.93 -15.88
N ASN A 532 -15.58 4.24 -16.93
CA ASN A 532 -14.35 3.56 -17.24
C ASN A 532 -13.24 4.26 -16.45
N ALA A 533 -12.73 3.63 -15.37
CA ALA A 533 -11.45 4.04 -14.75
C ALA A 533 -10.28 4.07 -15.78
N ARG A 534 -10.54 3.53 -16.98
CA ARG A 534 -9.76 3.58 -18.23
C ARG A 534 -9.30 4.99 -18.64
N ASP A 535 -10.04 6.04 -18.29
CA ASP A 535 -9.80 7.39 -18.86
C ASP A 535 -8.84 8.25 -18.03
N ASP A 536 -8.67 7.98 -16.72
CA ASP A 536 -7.87 8.84 -15.83
C ASP A 536 -6.54 8.21 -15.37
N ASP A 537 -6.49 6.89 -15.16
CA ASP A 537 -5.39 6.26 -14.41
C ASP A 537 -4.37 5.50 -15.28
N HIS A 538 -4.62 5.33 -16.59
CA HIS A 538 -3.78 4.58 -17.56
C HIS A 538 -3.31 3.16 -17.14
N VAL A 539 -3.77 2.64 -15.99
CA VAL A 539 -3.41 1.33 -15.45
C VAL A 539 -4.65 0.44 -15.47
N TYR A 540 -4.57 -0.65 -16.24
CA TYR A 540 -5.68 -1.58 -16.44
C TYR A 540 -5.56 -2.80 -15.53
N TYR A 541 -6.66 -3.18 -14.88
CA TYR A 541 -6.90 -4.52 -14.34
C TYR A 541 -8.26 -5.01 -14.84
N TYR A 542 -8.29 -5.96 -15.77
CA TYR A 542 -9.52 -6.62 -16.23
C TYR A 542 -9.33 -8.13 -16.33
N GLY A 543 -10.36 -8.87 -15.88
CA GLY A 543 -10.58 -10.30 -16.14
C GLY A 543 -11.64 -10.86 -15.18
N THR A 544 -12.04 -12.12 -15.37
CA THR A 544 -12.75 -12.90 -14.34
C THR A 544 -11.72 -13.33 -13.30
N THR A 545 -11.20 -12.36 -12.54
CA THR A 545 -10.00 -12.50 -11.73
C THR A 545 -10.38 -12.78 -10.30
N ASP A 546 -10.53 -14.04 -9.96
CA ASP A 546 -10.30 -14.45 -8.58
C ASP A 546 -8.80 -14.68 -8.43
N TYR A 547 -8.07 -13.73 -7.85
CA TYR A 547 -6.67 -13.92 -7.45
C TYR A 547 -6.47 -15.18 -6.59
N TYR A 548 -7.56 -15.68 -6.00
CA TYR A 548 -7.58 -16.85 -5.15
C TYR A 548 -7.99 -18.15 -5.85
N GLN A 549 -8.39 -18.12 -7.13
CA GLN A 549 -8.51 -19.34 -7.92
C GLN A 549 -7.19 -19.59 -8.64
N ALA A 550 -6.70 -20.84 -8.58
CA ALA A 550 -5.50 -21.30 -9.28
C ALA A 550 -5.63 -21.29 -10.82
N ASN A 551 -6.62 -20.57 -11.36
CA ASN A 551 -6.86 -20.42 -12.79
C ASN A 551 -6.12 -19.19 -13.31
N THR A 552 -5.56 -19.35 -14.50
CA THR A 552 -4.76 -18.36 -15.20
C THR A 552 -5.48 -17.02 -15.33
N LEU A 553 -4.87 -15.95 -14.82
CA LEU A 553 -5.25 -14.58 -15.14
C LEU A 553 -5.12 -14.37 -16.66
N TRP A 554 -6.23 -14.11 -17.36
CA TRP A 554 -6.19 -13.71 -18.76
C TRP A 554 -6.02 -12.20 -18.87
N TYR A 555 -4.82 -11.79 -19.26
CA TYR A 555 -4.47 -10.40 -19.53
C TYR A 555 -4.87 -10.01 -20.96
N ALA A 556 -5.67 -8.96 -21.14
CA ALA A 556 -5.84 -8.30 -22.43
C ALA A 556 -5.30 -6.87 -22.33
N TYR A 557 -4.26 -6.53 -23.11
CA TYR A 557 -3.68 -5.19 -23.14
C TYR A 557 -3.35 -4.77 -24.57
N GLY A 558 -3.86 -3.59 -24.96
CA GLY A 558 -3.47 -2.92 -26.20
C GLY A 558 -3.55 -1.41 -26.02
N ALA A 559 -2.40 -0.73 -26.22
CA ALA A 559 -2.41 0.61 -26.80
C ALA A 559 -2.57 0.57 -28.32
N ASP A 560 -2.51 -0.62 -28.95
CA ASP A 560 -2.79 -0.82 -30.39
C ASP A 560 -3.33 -2.25 -30.65
N ALA A 561 -4.50 -2.58 -30.12
CA ALA A 561 -5.23 -3.77 -30.59
C ALA A 561 -6.74 -3.59 -30.47
N TYR A 562 -7.34 -3.35 -31.63
CA TYR A 562 -8.77 -3.41 -32.00
C TYR A 562 -9.62 -2.17 -31.70
N THR A 563 -9.82 -1.39 -32.76
CA THR A 563 -11.15 -0.98 -33.22
C THR A 563 -12.17 -2.10 -32.98
N PHE A 564 -12.84 -2.07 -31.84
CA PHE A 564 -14.09 -2.79 -31.59
C PHE A 564 -15.25 -1.81 -31.72
N ASP A 565 -15.46 -1.34 -32.94
CA ASP A 565 -16.83 -1.11 -33.41
C ASP A 565 -17.45 -2.49 -33.64
N ASP A 566 -18.01 -3.10 -32.59
CA ASP A 566 -19.04 -4.14 -32.80
C ASP A 566 -20.40 -3.49 -32.56
N PRO A 567 -21.15 -3.16 -33.63
CA PRO A 567 -22.49 -2.59 -33.53
C PRO A 567 -23.51 -3.52 -32.84
N ARG A 568 -23.17 -4.79 -32.59
CA ARG A 568 -24.10 -5.80 -32.05
C ARG A 568 -24.22 -5.79 -30.52
N ARG A 569 -23.38 -5.04 -29.78
CA ARG A 569 -23.57 -4.85 -28.32
C ARG A 569 -24.56 -3.73 -27.96
N ASN A 570 -24.94 -2.88 -28.93
CA ASN A 570 -25.88 -1.77 -28.72
C ASN A 570 -27.35 -2.09 -29.07
N SER A 571 -27.72 -3.35 -29.32
CA SER A 571 -29.10 -3.70 -29.71
C SER A 571 -29.90 -4.56 -28.72
N SER A 572 -29.36 -4.89 -27.54
CA SER A 572 -30.18 -5.55 -26.50
C SER A 572 -30.77 -4.53 -25.52
N ASN A 573 -31.92 -3.98 -25.92
CA ASN A 573 -32.96 -3.52 -24.98
C ASN A 573 -33.43 -4.73 -24.16
N GLY A 574 -32.66 -5.09 -23.13
CA GLY A 574 -33.01 -6.14 -22.19
C GLY A 574 -33.68 -5.56 -20.95
N MET A 575 -35.00 -5.39 -21.00
CA MET A 575 -35.82 -5.43 -19.80
C MET A 575 -35.53 -6.75 -19.08
N ILE A 576 -34.96 -6.70 -17.87
CA ILE A 576 -35.00 -7.84 -16.96
C ILE A 576 -36.05 -7.52 -15.92
N ALA A 577 -37.22 -8.13 -16.15
CA ALA A 577 -38.29 -8.25 -15.19
C ALA A 577 -37.78 -8.97 -13.93
N VAL A 578 -38.18 -8.43 -12.79
CA VAL A 578 -38.11 -9.09 -11.48
C VAL A 578 -39.03 -10.32 -11.54
N GLY A 579 -38.48 -11.51 -11.29
CA GLY A 579 -39.25 -12.75 -11.17
C GLY A 579 -38.76 -13.54 -9.96
N GLY A 580 -39.61 -13.64 -8.94
CA GLY A 580 -39.41 -14.44 -7.73
C GLY A 580 -39.51 -15.94 -8.01
N GLY A 581 -39.28 -16.73 -6.97
CA GLY A 581 -38.98 -18.16 -7.07
C GLY A 581 -40.16 -19.09 -7.36
N GLY A 582 -39.83 -20.38 -7.54
CA GLY A 582 -40.75 -21.48 -7.31
C GLY A 582 -40.83 -22.56 -8.40
N TYR A 583 -40.22 -23.71 -8.10
CA TYR A 583 -40.63 -25.12 -8.30
C TYR A 583 -41.41 -25.60 -9.56
N ASP A 584 -40.93 -26.76 -10.05
CA ASP A 584 -41.62 -27.92 -10.67
C ASP A 584 -42.33 -27.84 -12.04
N GLY A 585 -41.90 -28.75 -12.93
CA GLY A 585 -42.80 -29.67 -13.64
C GLY A 585 -43.29 -29.34 -15.06
N GLY A 586 -42.95 -30.22 -16.02
CA GLY A 586 -43.93 -30.77 -16.97
C GLY A 586 -44.21 -30.06 -18.31
N GLY A 587 -43.71 -30.69 -19.39
CA GLY A 587 -44.39 -31.06 -20.65
C GLY A 587 -45.52 -30.23 -21.31
N GLY A 588 -45.44 -30.17 -22.66
CA GLY A 588 -46.51 -29.79 -23.61
C GLY A 588 -46.40 -28.33 -24.06
N GLY A 589 -46.25 -27.96 -25.34
CA GLY A 589 -46.85 -28.51 -26.54
C GLY A 589 -48.19 -27.82 -26.79
N TRP A 590 -48.22 -26.74 -27.60
CA TRP A 590 -49.33 -26.41 -28.51
C TRP A 590 -49.03 -25.18 -29.39
N SER A 591 -49.73 -25.18 -30.51
CA SER A 591 -49.55 -24.50 -31.78
C SER A 591 -50.54 -23.34 -32.01
N GLY A 592 -50.23 -22.50 -33.02
CA GLY A 592 -51.16 -21.59 -33.70
C GLY A 592 -51.01 -20.12 -33.28
N GLY A 593 -51.03 -19.12 -34.17
CA GLY A 593 -51.24 -19.08 -35.62
C GLY A 593 -51.29 -17.60 -36.07
N ASP A 594 -50.87 -17.40 -37.32
CA ASP A 594 -51.31 -16.44 -38.35
C ASP A 594 -51.27 -14.90 -38.20
N GLY A 595 -50.85 -14.30 -39.33
CA GLY A 595 -51.10 -12.93 -39.78
C GLY A 595 -49.83 -12.19 -40.23
N GLY A 596 -49.33 -12.34 -41.47
CA GLY A 596 -49.72 -11.57 -42.67
C GLY A 596 -48.89 -10.27 -42.79
N GLY A 597 -48.28 -9.83 -43.90
CA GLY A 597 -48.15 -10.25 -45.30
C GLY A 597 -47.37 -9.15 -46.06
N GLY A 598 -46.86 -9.47 -47.26
CA GLY A 598 -46.26 -8.52 -48.24
C GLY A 598 -44.73 -8.37 -48.12
N GLY A 599 -43.90 -8.38 -49.17
CA GLY A 599 -44.11 -8.39 -50.62
C GLY A 599 -42.76 -8.62 -51.31
N TRP A 600 -42.84 -8.87 -52.62
CA TRP A 600 -41.83 -9.47 -53.51
C TRP A 600 -40.57 -8.65 -53.85
N SER A 601 -39.58 -9.41 -54.36
CA SER A 601 -38.48 -9.14 -55.33
C SER A 601 -37.13 -9.54 -54.72
N GLY A 602 -36.30 -10.42 -55.27
CA GLY A 602 -36.08 -10.85 -56.65
C GLY A 602 -34.57 -10.68 -56.90
N GLY A 603 -33.82 -11.75 -57.16
CA GLY A 603 -32.39 -11.63 -57.46
C GLY A 603 -31.58 -12.91 -57.24
N ASP A 604 -31.39 -13.63 -58.33
CA ASP A 604 -30.53 -14.81 -58.50
C ASP A 604 -29.03 -14.54 -58.26
N GLY A 605 -28.28 -15.60 -57.92
CA GLY A 605 -26.82 -15.60 -57.97
C GLY A 605 -26.20 -16.87 -57.38
N GLY A 606 -25.93 -17.86 -58.24
CA GLY A 606 -25.41 -19.18 -57.87
C GLY A 606 -23.89 -19.35 -57.89
N GLY A 607 -23.47 -20.62 -57.66
CA GLY A 607 -22.11 -21.18 -57.70
C GLY A 607 -21.80 -21.89 -56.37
N GLY A 608 -21.73 -23.23 -56.24
CA GLY A 608 -21.00 -24.22 -57.05
C GLY A 608 -19.49 -24.01 -56.79
N PHE A 609 -18.74 -24.84 -56.05
CA PHE A 609 -18.37 -26.22 -56.39
C PHE A 609 -17.93 -27.05 -55.16
N SER A 610 -18.12 -28.37 -55.32
CA SER A 610 -17.76 -29.48 -54.45
C SER A 610 -16.29 -29.94 -54.57
N SER A 611 -16.01 -31.02 -53.83
CA SER A 611 -14.86 -31.97 -53.84
C SER A 611 -13.71 -31.62 -52.88
N GLY A 612 -13.23 -32.52 -52.03
CA GLY A 612 -13.43 -33.97 -51.91
C GLY A 612 -12.09 -34.64 -51.62
N ASP A 613 -12.13 -35.73 -50.85
CA ASP A 613 -11.06 -36.70 -50.51
C ASP A 613 -10.14 -36.31 -49.33
N GLY A 614 -9.86 -37.16 -48.34
CA GLY A 614 -10.23 -38.56 -48.09
C GLY A 614 -9.20 -39.26 -47.17
N GLY A 615 -9.69 -40.09 -46.22
CA GLY A 615 -8.95 -41.15 -45.49
C GLY A 615 -8.23 -40.72 -44.20
N GLY A 616 -8.25 -41.45 -43.08
CA GLY A 616 -8.77 -42.78 -42.73
C GLY A 616 -7.94 -43.42 -41.60
N GLY A 617 -8.59 -44.15 -40.68
CA GLY A 617 -7.99 -45.01 -39.63
C GLY A 617 -8.07 -44.41 -38.22
N GLY A 618 -8.90 -44.87 -37.27
CA GLY A 618 -9.06 -46.24 -36.76
C GLY A 618 -8.03 -46.47 -35.64
N GLY A 619 -8.29 -46.89 -34.41
CA GLY A 619 -9.43 -47.41 -33.65
C GLY A 619 -8.83 -47.92 -32.32
N GLY A 620 -9.63 -48.15 -31.27
CA GLY A 620 -9.12 -48.84 -30.08
C GLY A 620 -9.79 -48.46 -28.76
N CYS A 621 -11.00 -48.98 -28.56
CA CYS A 621 -11.60 -49.17 -27.25
C CYS A 621 -11.10 -50.50 -26.65
N GLY A 622 -10.81 -50.53 -25.35
CA GLY A 622 -10.49 -51.74 -24.59
C GLY A 622 -10.57 -51.47 -23.09
N GLY A 623 -11.50 -52.14 -22.41
CA GLY A 623 -11.78 -51.99 -20.98
C GLY A 623 -11.13 -53.05 -20.08
N GLY A 624 -11.68 -53.15 -18.86
CA GLY A 624 -11.37 -54.18 -17.84
C GLY A 624 -10.71 -53.56 -16.61
N GLY A 625 -11.39 -53.42 -15.46
CA GLY A 625 -11.48 -54.43 -14.39
C GLY A 625 -10.50 -54.01 -13.28
N GLY A 626 -10.80 -53.92 -11.99
CA GLY A 626 -11.58 -54.75 -11.07
C GLY A 626 -10.69 -55.05 -9.86
N GLY A 627 -11.21 -54.93 -8.64
CA GLY A 627 -10.54 -55.28 -7.36
C GLY A 627 -10.30 -54.05 -6.48
N GLY A 628 -10.88 -53.90 -5.28
CA GLY A 628 -11.23 -54.89 -4.27
C GLY A 628 -10.10 -54.98 -3.25
N GLY A 629 -10.28 -54.40 -2.06
CA GLY A 629 -9.25 -54.39 -1.02
C GLY A 629 -9.70 -53.71 0.26
N CYS A 630 -10.50 -54.44 1.06
CA CYS A 630 -10.80 -54.13 2.45
C CYS A 630 -9.67 -54.63 3.35
N GLY A 631 -9.33 -53.87 4.40
CA GLY A 631 -8.50 -54.30 5.52
C GLY A 631 -8.04 -53.05 6.29
N GLY A 632 -8.35 -52.81 7.56
CA GLY A 632 -8.65 -53.73 8.65
C GLY A 632 -7.43 -53.84 9.58
N GLY A 633 -7.52 -53.22 10.77
CA GLY A 633 -6.53 -53.32 11.86
C GLY A 633 -6.13 -51.92 12.36
N GLY A 634 -6.32 -51.50 13.61
CA GLY A 634 -6.51 -52.24 14.86
C GLY A 634 -5.23 -52.15 15.71
N GLY A 635 -5.32 -51.53 16.89
CA GLY A 635 -4.26 -51.44 17.90
C GLY A 635 -3.88 -49.98 18.18
N GLY A 636 -4.10 -49.38 19.34
CA GLY A 636 -4.13 -49.93 20.70
C GLY A 636 -2.78 -49.65 21.37
N GLY A 637 -2.76 -48.77 22.38
CA GLY A 637 -1.55 -48.50 23.17
C GLY A 637 -1.61 -47.18 23.93
N GLY A 638 -2.32 -47.17 25.06
CA GLY A 638 -2.11 -46.17 26.11
C GLY A 638 -0.98 -46.59 27.04
N CYS A 639 -0.31 -45.61 27.64
CA CYS A 639 0.47 -45.59 28.91
C CYS A 639 0.70 -44.08 29.17
N GLY A 640 0.24 -43.46 30.27
CA GLY A 640 0.90 -43.48 31.60
C GLY A 640 2.18 -42.63 31.55
N GLY A 641 2.45 -41.60 32.36
CA GLY A 641 1.99 -41.18 33.68
C GLY A 641 3.20 -40.62 34.44
N GLY A 642 2.98 -39.64 35.34
CA GLY A 642 3.96 -39.16 36.34
C GLY A 642 4.86 -38.01 35.85
N GLY A 643 5.17 -36.96 36.62
CA GLY A 643 5.00 -36.69 38.05
C GLY A 643 6.32 -36.16 38.65
N GLY A 644 6.25 -35.12 39.49
CA GLY A 644 7.34 -34.59 40.35
C GLY A 644 8.17 -33.48 39.67
N GLY A 645 8.30 -32.27 40.22
CA GLY A 645 8.88 -31.90 41.53
C GLY A 645 10.40 -31.74 41.34
N GLY A 646 11.10 -30.66 41.66
CA GLY A 646 11.02 -29.59 42.65
C GLY A 646 12.49 -29.24 43.01
N GLY A 647 12.78 -27.98 43.32
CA GLY A 647 13.99 -27.50 44.04
C GLY A 647 15.38 -27.78 43.43
N ASP A 648 16.07 -26.74 42.95
CA ASP A 648 17.01 -25.91 43.71
C ASP A 648 17.29 -24.59 42.96
#